data_AF-A0A6A3N0K7-F1
#
_entry.id   AF-A0A6A3N0K7-F1
#
_cell.length_a   1.000
_cell.length_b   1.000
_cell.length_c   1.000
_cell.angle_alpha   90.00
_cell.angle_beta   90.00
_cell.angle_gamma   90.00
#
_symmetry.space_group_name_H-M   'P 1'
#
loop_
_entity.id
_entity.type
_entity.pdbx_description
1 polymer ?
#
loop_
_entity_poly.entity_id
_entity_poly.type
_entity_poly.pdbx_seq_one_letter_code
_entity_poly.pdbx_strand_id
1 'polypeptide(L)'
;MKRDREPDVLSDISQCPQPKRSKTDQNELFNVIFRFRHKIPSDCQDGSLCVTLVKHFAEFVASLDPVTVSKHCCGRTNPLTDDRVVPISVFSEHEVEQLQEIRHRLETAGGDIHKRGDVWYDPWLPMYGCTLQKTKVNAAVVKLEVLFIDGWERTLHFLPTGDCVHSAVPKTSHVLHCADLDSSLEEKFKKAFESKLLKAQQGRGSKRSAAVNALGHQKTPQFIAAVVRRAVASATSEAEDEDDEDDEDDEDDEDEFEGDKRFAPHGGTTDAGQHTGGRPRDTCWPLVHAAISRNICCGMGLLRKTTTMFQLSLLRKAVLETQKSFRRGIEVKSGCDSVDDLFFMLQVIIQGLVDLLECGYDVSAHCKMNALHSGPILRNYLLNALSCEVQIDSPKRQKDSSSDEDVEERRRRALGNLEGCCFLDGATCSLQDLLEWEKTNSTPSAYKCVLLLRTVEMFMFTRSRELVEHETQNLVADDDEQFVEQMQSLVTAYQSVASKWRQLPRIMSILDVEQRSRELLVLWIAFSLVHQRCVVDEPLSAEFNIALDWKDLKVAVLSDRTAISALQNVAEYTRGWNEKTRGLPLFHLTNQSPTFAFARKFGMSSATMIAAYNREVESWEKHVQKGWSEVERKKREAIEIRAEISRLEQEFASKQRELADENTRLMRAYPPRQYAQSFRESGAKTQFKAEIKKIKAEMKKKKLSLKATIEAPQPLTRPLPALQDDAIQVIFMLTMPRNLEILGNLCLTAQRALGPVEATTEMTAVSGLSSTTWQQFYSTHAPSRVLNAVTTMFTAIPGCFYLPGYGGPSTVDSLKNISQYKAECVLNPTLNGTGLTWKDSTGEVLNPFKATPTRVINSFIERISEPFQHFQWMNAWPGENDTRGNQVYAKLHDQPEDFEKAAFIALGSLRAFPNQQFRKLQWALLDDVLPWSHACVEVVVRQALYQIGDLTDEAQPRLLWKTDMLRGDEGLKTFCSTLEMAAVKLEQTPRSLENVPLLSELAGFASVYE
;
A
#
# COMPACT_ATOMS: atom_id res chain seq x y z
N MET A 1 -22.71 5.00 -47.59
CA MET A 1 -22.76 6.44 -47.28
C MET A 1 -21.48 7.08 -47.82
N LYS A 2 -21.62 8.07 -48.70
CA LYS A 2 -20.55 8.91 -49.22
C LYS A 2 -19.96 9.79 -48.12
N ARG A 3 -18.65 10.09 -48.22
CA ARG A 3 -18.00 11.42 -48.09
C ARG A 3 -16.48 11.20 -48.24
N ASP A 4 -15.94 11.46 -49.43
CA ASP A 4 -15.42 12.75 -49.92
C ASP A 4 -13.93 12.91 -49.56
N ARG A 5 -13.09 12.58 -50.54
CA ARG A 5 -11.71 13.05 -50.68
C ARG A 5 -11.53 13.47 -52.14
N GLU A 6 -11.24 14.74 -52.33
CA GLU A 6 -10.76 15.36 -53.57
C GLU A 6 -10.20 16.75 -53.19
N PRO A 7 -9.33 17.39 -54.00
CA PRO A 7 -7.99 16.94 -54.41
C PRO A 7 -6.97 18.13 -54.42
N ASP A 8 -5.76 17.88 -54.94
CA ASP A 8 -4.91 18.84 -55.69
C ASP A 8 -4.22 20.01 -54.94
N VAL A 9 -3.03 20.51 -55.27
CA VAL A 9 -2.20 20.44 -56.49
C VAL A 9 -0.75 20.85 -56.14
N LEU A 10 0.19 20.33 -56.95
CA LEU A 10 1.61 20.71 -57.07
C LEU A 10 1.83 22.23 -57.30
N SER A 11 2.82 22.82 -56.62
CA SER A 11 3.77 23.79 -57.19
C SER A 11 4.74 24.33 -56.13
N ASP A 12 6.02 23.96 -56.22
CA ASP A 12 7.17 24.88 -56.23
C ASP A 12 8.47 24.11 -55.93
N ILE A 13 9.05 23.59 -57.02
CA ILE A 13 10.45 23.18 -57.09
C ILE A 13 11.20 24.41 -57.63
N SER A 14 11.60 25.32 -56.74
CA SER A 14 12.75 26.19 -56.96
C SER A 14 13.26 26.67 -55.61
N GLN A 15 14.58 26.83 -55.51
CA GLN A 15 15.36 27.15 -54.31
C GLN A 15 15.80 25.93 -53.49
N CYS A 16 16.88 25.30 -53.94
CA CYS A 16 17.85 24.74 -52.98
C CYS A 16 18.32 25.89 -52.09
N PRO A 17 18.01 25.91 -50.78
CA PRO A 17 18.67 26.83 -49.88
C PRO A 17 20.08 26.27 -49.69
N GLN A 18 21.11 26.99 -50.15
CA GLN A 18 22.41 26.85 -49.51
C GLN A 18 22.19 27.04 -47.99
N PRO A 19 22.63 26.10 -47.13
CA PRO A 19 22.40 26.24 -45.71
C PRO A 19 23.17 27.46 -45.23
N LYS A 20 22.44 28.54 -44.94
CA LYS A 20 22.92 29.64 -44.11
C LYS A 20 23.50 29.02 -42.84
N ARG A 21 24.77 29.31 -42.51
CA ARG A 21 25.43 28.92 -41.25
C ARG A 21 24.55 29.34 -40.06
N SER A 22 23.69 28.43 -39.58
CA SER A 22 22.97 28.61 -38.33
C SER A 22 23.95 28.34 -37.19
N LYS A 23 24.04 29.26 -36.23
CA LYS A 23 24.69 28.99 -34.95
C LYS A 23 24.10 27.70 -34.39
N THR A 24 24.92 26.66 -34.27
CA THR A 24 24.54 25.41 -33.60
C THR A 24 24.00 25.76 -32.21
N ASP A 25 22.79 25.30 -31.88
CA ASP A 25 22.18 25.54 -30.58
C ASP A 25 23.04 24.84 -29.52
N GLN A 26 23.47 25.59 -28.51
CA GLN A 26 24.32 25.08 -27.43
C GLN A 26 23.62 23.98 -26.62
N ASN A 27 22.29 24.02 -26.59
CA ASN A 27 21.48 22.95 -25.99
C ASN A 27 21.56 21.65 -26.79
N GLU A 28 21.65 21.72 -28.11
CA GLU A 28 21.80 20.55 -28.97
C GLU A 28 23.18 19.91 -28.78
N LEU A 29 24.23 20.74 -28.67
CA LEU A 29 25.58 20.28 -28.36
C LEU A 29 25.63 19.48 -27.03
N PHE A 30 25.02 20.01 -25.97
CA PHE A 30 24.98 19.30 -24.67
C PHE A 30 24.16 18.03 -24.74
N ASN A 31 23.04 18.03 -25.45
CA ASN A 31 22.20 16.84 -25.59
C ASN A 31 22.91 15.73 -26.38
N VAL A 32 23.76 16.07 -27.36
CA VAL A 32 24.55 15.12 -28.14
C VAL A 32 25.68 14.50 -27.30
N ILE A 33 26.32 15.27 -26.42
CA ILE A 33 27.44 14.79 -25.57
C ILE A 33 26.93 14.03 -24.33
N PHE A 34 25.91 14.55 -23.64
CA PHE A 34 25.43 14.02 -22.37
C PHE A 34 24.21 13.11 -22.51
N ARG A 35 23.41 13.25 -23.57
CA ARG A 35 22.21 12.44 -23.83
C ARG A 35 21.23 12.43 -22.67
N PHE A 36 20.59 13.57 -22.45
CA PHE A 36 19.63 13.76 -21.37
C PHE A 36 18.51 12.69 -21.42
N ARG A 37 18.30 11.96 -20.32
CA ARG A 37 17.25 10.94 -20.25
C ARG A 37 15.84 11.53 -20.21
N HIS A 38 15.72 12.78 -19.77
CA HIS A 38 14.48 13.55 -19.71
C HIS A 38 14.24 14.43 -20.94
N LYS A 39 15.07 14.35 -21.98
CA LYS A 39 14.85 15.07 -23.24
C LYS A 39 14.77 14.12 -24.41
N ILE A 40 14.19 14.64 -25.48
CA ILE A 40 14.21 13.98 -26.78
C ILE A 40 15.69 13.81 -27.18
N PRO A 41 16.12 12.58 -27.51
CA PRO A 41 17.48 12.32 -27.98
C PRO A 41 17.79 13.15 -29.23
N SER A 42 19.05 13.59 -29.39
CA SER A 42 19.46 14.17 -30.66
C SER A 42 19.35 13.11 -31.77
N ASP A 43 18.94 13.55 -32.96
CA ASP A 43 18.96 12.80 -34.21
C ASP A 43 19.84 13.50 -35.26
N CYS A 44 20.74 14.39 -34.79
CA CYS A 44 21.60 15.18 -35.65
C CYS A 44 22.66 14.30 -36.34
N GLN A 45 22.69 14.39 -37.66
CA GLN A 45 23.65 13.69 -38.53
C GLN A 45 24.37 14.69 -39.44
N ASP A 46 24.68 15.88 -38.92
CA ASP A 46 25.37 16.95 -39.67
C ASP A 46 26.89 16.93 -39.43
N GLY A 47 27.66 16.92 -40.53
CA GLY A 47 29.11 17.03 -40.49
C GLY A 47 29.60 18.33 -39.83
N SER A 48 28.82 19.42 -39.92
CA SER A 48 29.17 20.70 -39.29
C SER A 48 29.18 20.62 -37.74
N LEU A 49 28.34 19.77 -37.17
CA LEU A 49 28.32 19.50 -35.74
C LEU A 49 29.57 18.71 -35.30
N CYS A 50 30.04 17.76 -36.11
CA CYS A 50 31.30 17.04 -35.84
C CYS A 50 32.48 18.02 -35.76
N VAL A 51 32.56 18.97 -36.68
CA VAL A 51 33.58 20.03 -36.68
C VAL A 51 33.47 20.92 -35.43
N THR A 52 32.24 21.27 -35.03
CA THR A 52 31.99 22.05 -33.80
C THR A 52 32.41 21.30 -32.54
N LEU A 53 32.13 19.99 -32.46
CA LEU A 53 32.54 19.12 -31.36
C LEU A 53 34.07 19.01 -31.26
N VAL A 54 34.75 18.82 -32.40
CA VAL A 54 36.22 18.84 -32.49
C VAL A 54 36.79 20.14 -31.97
N LYS A 55 36.21 21.28 -32.37
CA LYS A 55 36.65 22.60 -31.90
C LYS A 55 36.54 22.76 -30.39
N HIS A 56 35.43 22.32 -29.78
CA HIS A 56 35.28 22.37 -28.33
C HIS A 56 36.26 21.46 -27.59
N PHE A 57 36.53 20.28 -28.15
CA PHE A 57 37.57 19.39 -27.63
C PHE A 57 38.96 20.03 -27.72
N ALA A 58 39.28 20.67 -28.85
CA ALA A 58 40.54 21.39 -29.04
C ALA A 58 40.71 22.57 -28.06
N GLU A 59 39.65 23.36 -27.84
CA GLU A 59 39.62 24.42 -26.83
C GLU A 59 39.91 23.88 -25.42
N PHE A 60 39.32 22.73 -25.07
CA PHE A 60 39.58 22.06 -23.80
C PHE A 60 41.05 21.63 -23.69
N VAL A 61 41.59 20.93 -24.70
CA VAL A 61 42.99 20.49 -24.69
C VAL A 61 43.96 21.67 -24.60
N ALA A 62 43.67 22.79 -25.27
CA ALA A 62 44.47 24.01 -25.19
C ALA A 62 44.44 24.69 -23.81
N SER A 63 43.42 24.40 -22.99
CA SER A 63 43.28 24.94 -21.63
C SER A 63 43.99 24.13 -20.54
N LEU A 64 44.62 22.99 -20.89
CA LEU A 64 45.28 22.11 -19.94
C LEU A 64 46.68 22.62 -19.59
N ASP A 65 46.92 22.87 -18.31
CA ASP A 65 48.25 23.22 -17.79
C ASP A 65 49.05 21.93 -17.50
N PRO A 66 50.21 21.72 -18.17
CA PRO A 66 51.04 20.55 -17.92
C PRO A 66 51.77 20.69 -16.58
N VAL A 67 51.85 19.58 -15.83
CA VAL A 67 52.63 19.53 -14.59
C VAL A 67 53.85 18.63 -14.78
N THR A 68 55.03 19.16 -14.44
CA THR A 68 56.31 18.43 -14.46
C THR A 68 56.35 17.43 -13.32
N VAL A 69 56.51 16.14 -13.60
CA VAL A 69 56.43 15.09 -12.57
C VAL A 69 57.69 14.23 -12.52
N SER A 70 58.42 14.28 -11.39
CA SER A 70 59.61 13.44 -11.14
C SER A 70 59.31 12.05 -10.58
N LYS A 71 58.04 11.75 -10.23
CA LYS A 71 57.58 10.48 -9.64
C LYS A 71 56.49 9.75 -10.42
N HIS A 72 56.02 10.28 -11.55
CA HIS A 72 54.89 9.73 -12.31
C HIS A 72 55.30 9.57 -13.78
N CYS A 73 56.36 8.79 -14.02
CA CYS A 73 56.82 8.47 -15.38
C CYS A 73 55.89 7.46 -16.05
N CYS A 74 55.57 7.70 -17.33
CA CYS A 74 54.86 6.72 -18.15
C CYS A 74 55.77 5.49 -18.36
N GLY A 75 55.34 4.32 -17.85
CA GLY A 75 56.08 3.08 -17.96
C GLY A 75 56.27 2.69 -19.43
N ARG A 76 57.52 2.57 -19.87
CA ARG A 76 57.90 2.18 -21.24
C ARG A 76 57.83 0.65 -21.49
N THR A 77 57.25 -0.13 -20.58
CA THR A 77 57.44 -1.60 -20.56
C THR A 77 56.22 -2.46 -20.90
N ASN A 78 54.98 -1.93 -20.93
CA ASN A 78 53.83 -2.66 -21.46
C ASN A 78 52.70 -1.72 -21.94
N PRO A 79 52.40 -1.63 -23.26
CA PRO A 79 51.40 -0.69 -23.80
C PRO A 79 49.93 -1.06 -23.52
N LEU A 80 49.65 -2.19 -22.85
CA LEU A 80 48.29 -2.68 -22.59
C LEU A 80 47.88 -2.64 -21.11
N THR A 81 48.78 -2.28 -20.20
CA THR A 81 48.50 -2.14 -18.78
C THR A 81 48.59 -0.67 -18.39
N ASP A 82 47.47 -0.11 -17.93
CA ASP A 82 47.40 1.23 -17.34
C ASP A 82 47.59 1.08 -15.83
N ASP A 83 48.84 1.08 -15.37
CA ASP A 83 49.27 0.89 -13.97
C ASP A 83 49.53 2.22 -13.24
N ARG A 84 48.91 3.30 -13.72
CA ARG A 84 49.12 4.67 -13.23
C ARG A 84 48.31 4.97 -11.97
N VAL A 85 48.95 5.60 -10.98
CA VAL A 85 48.27 6.35 -9.89
C VAL A 85 48.56 7.83 -10.11
N VAL A 86 47.75 8.50 -10.92
CA VAL A 86 47.89 9.94 -11.21
C VAL A 86 46.61 10.67 -10.75
N PRO A 87 46.71 11.82 -10.06
CA PRO A 87 45.55 12.63 -9.71
C PRO A 87 44.73 13.01 -10.94
N ILE A 88 43.41 12.82 -10.89
CA ILE A 88 42.54 13.17 -12.02
C ILE A 88 42.57 14.69 -12.34
N SER A 89 42.91 15.51 -11.35
CA SER A 89 42.97 16.97 -11.47
C SER A 89 44.14 17.51 -12.26
N VAL A 90 45.10 16.67 -12.62
CA VAL A 90 46.37 17.11 -13.19
C VAL A 90 46.67 16.30 -14.44
N PHE A 91 47.10 16.97 -15.51
CA PHE A 91 47.66 16.31 -16.69
C PHE A 91 49.18 16.45 -16.64
N SER A 92 49.88 15.33 -16.77
CA SER A 92 51.35 15.34 -16.91
C SER A 92 51.76 15.95 -18.26
N GLU A 93 52.99 16.46 -18.35
CA GLU A 93 53.57 16.96 -19.62
C GLU A 93 53.36 15.97 -20.78
N HIS A 94 53.61 14.68 -20.56
CA HIS A 94 53.41 13.65 -21.57
C HIS A 94 51.94 13.47 -21.98
N GLU A 95 51.00 13.49 -21.03
CA GLU A 95 49.56 13.39 -21.35
C GLU A 95 49.10 14.62 -22.15
N VAL A 96 49.55 15.82 -21.79
CA VAL A 96 49.24 17.04 -22.55
C VAL A 96 49.85 16.97 -23.95
N GLU A 97 51.10 16.52 -24.11
CA GLU A 97 51.72 16.31 -25.42
C GLU A 97 50.90 15.36 -26.31
N GLN A 98 50.45 14.22 -25.76
CA GLN A 98 49.60 13.27 -26.50
C GLN A 98 48.25 13.89 -26.88
N LEU A 99 47.63 14.65 -25.99
CA LEU A 99 46.35 15.32 -26.29
C LEU A 99 46.51 16.44 -27.32
N GLN A 100 47.61 17.20 -27.28
CA GLN A 100 47.92 18.22 -28.28
C GLN A 100 48.15 17.61 -29.68
N GLU A 101 48.78 16.43 -29.74
CA GLU A 101 48.92 15.66 -30.98
C GLU A 101 47.56 15.21 -31.54
N ILE A 102 46.66 14.71 -30.70
CA ILE A 102 45.29 14.34 -31.11
C ILE A 102 44.52 15.57 -31.58
N ARG A 103 44.62 16.68 -30.84
CA ARG A 103 44.03 17.96 -31.22
C ARG A 103 44.50 18.36 -32.62
N HIS A 104 45.81 18.31 -32.89
CA HIS A 104 46.35 18.64 -34.19
C HIS A 104 45.75 17.76 -35.29
N ARG A 105 45.69 16.44 -35.08
CA ARG A 105 45.09 15.48 -36.04
C ARG A 105 43.61 15.73 -36.34
N LEU A 106 42.84 16.18 -35.34
CA LEU A 106 41.41 16.45 -35.50
C LEU A 106 41.15 17.83 -36.13
N GLU A 107 41.99 18.84 -35.86
CA GLU A 107 41.85 20.20 -36.42
C GLU A 107 42.46 20.37 -37.82
N THR A 108 43.38 19.49 -38.23
CA THR A 108 44.07 19.59 -39.53
C THR A 108 43.07 19.44 -40.69
N ALA A 109 43.01 20.43 -41.57
CA ALA A 109 42.12 20.43 -42.72
C ALA A 109 42.77 19.72 -43.92
N GLY A 110 41.97 19.17 -44.82
CA GLY A 110 42.46 18.49 -46.03
C GLY A 110 43.16 19.36 -47.08
N GLY A 111 43.45 20.64 -46.76
CA GLY A 111 44.21 21.57 -47.62
C GLY A 111 45.58 21.98 -47.04
N ASP A 112 45.96 21.42 -45.89
CA ASP A 112 47.24 21.71 -45.25
C ASP A 112 48.38 20.90 -45.88
N ILE A 113 49.62 21.42 -45.85
CA ILE A 113 50.78 20.66 -46.36
C ILE A 113 51.13 19.57 -45.34
N HIS A 114 50.72 18.33 -45.63
CA HIS A 114 50.92 17.18 -44.75
C HIS A 114 52.34 16.57 -44.86
N LYS A 115 52.98 16.40 -43.71
CA LYS A 115 54.29 15.72 -43.54
C LYS A 115 54.11 14.22 -43.33
N ARG A 116 55.21 13.47 -43.46
CA ARG A 116 55.23 12.04 -43.18
C ARG A 116 54.82 11.78 -41.73
N GLY A 117 53.80 10.94 -41.55
CA GLY A 117 53.23 10.57 -40.25
C GLY A 117 51.93 11.30 -39.93
N ASP A 118 51.56 12.34 -40.67
CA ASP A 118 50.37 13.13 -40.40
C ASP A 118 49.09 12.30 -40.59
N VAL A 119 48.14 12.48 -39.69
CA VAL A 119 46.81 11.86 -39.70
C VAL A 119 45.77 12.96 -39.65
N TRP A 120 44.79 12.92 -40.55
CA TRP A 120 43.69 13.90 -40.56
C TRP A 120 42.37 13.25 -40.99
N TYR A 121 41.27 13.94 -40.69
CA TYR A 121 39.91 13.45 -40.87
C TYR A 121 39.12 14.36 -41.81
N ASP A 122 38.88 13.89 -43.04
CA ASP A 122 38.12 14.63 -44.04
C ASP A 122 37.63 13.69 -45.16
N PRO A 123 36.31 13.61 -45.45
CA PRO A 123 35.20 14.31 -44.80
C PRO A 123 34.58 13.56 -43.61
N TRP A 124 33.92 14.31 -42.72
CA TRP A 124 33.02 13.77 -41.69
C TRP A 124 31.67 13.42 -42.31
N LEU A 125 31.25 12.16 -42.19
CA LEU A 125 30.05 11.61 -42.84
C LEU A 125 29.07 10.96 -41.82
N PRO A 126 28.58 11.72 -40.82
CA PRO A 126 27.71 11.18 -39.77
C PRO A 126 26.41 10.53 -40.29
N MET A 127 25.83 11.00 -41.41
CA MET A 127 24.67 10.34 -42.06
C MET A 127 24.90 8.87 -42.45
N TYR A 128 26.17 8.46 -42.57
CA TYR A 128 26.58 7.09 -42.88
C TYR A 128 27.24 6.42 -41.67
N GLY A 129 27.30 7.09 -40.51
CA GLY A 129 27.95 6.58 -39.30
C GLY A 129 29.47 6.48 -39.40
N CYS A 130 30.13 7.25 -40.27
CA CYS A 130 31.57 7.12 -40.52
C CYS A 130 32.30 8.43 -40.84
N THR A 131 33.63 8.40 -40.85
CA THR A 131 34.53 9.47 -41.29
C THR A 131 35.70 8.86 -42.07
N LEU A 132 36.27 9.62 -43.00
CA LEU A 132 37.46 9.20 -43.75
C LEU A 132 38.72 9.66 -43.01
N GLN A 133 39.48 8.71 -42.48
CA GLN A 133 40.82 8.93 -41.96
C GLN A 133 41.84 8.81 -43.09
N LYS A 134 42.69 9.82 -43.21
CA LYS A 134 43.83 9.83 -44.12
C LYS A 134 45.12 9.80 -43.31
N THR A 135 46.12 9.05 -43.77
CA THR A 135 47.42 8.95 -43.08
C THR A 135 48.56 9.02 -44.09
N LYS A 136 49.45 10.01 -43.93
CA LYS A 136 50.62 10.20 -44.80
C LYS A 136 51.73 9.23 -44.42
N VAL A 137 51.73 8.03 -45.02
CA VAL A 137 52.70 6.97 -44.68
C VAL A 137 54.14 7.37 -45.04
N ASN A 138 54.31 8.00 -46.20
CA ASN A 138 55.57 8.56 -46.68
C ASN A 138 55.30 9.71 -47.67
N ALA A 139 56.34 10.26 -48.32
CA ALA A 139 56.19 11.37 -49.25
C ALA A 139 55.32 11.04 -50.49
N ALA A 140 55.23 9.76 -50.86
CA ALA A 140 54.53 9.29 -52.05
C ALA A 140 53.16 8.65 -51.74
N VAL A 141 52.88 8.19 -50.52
CA VAL A 141 51.68 7.39 -50.22
C VAL A 141 50.82 7.98 -49.10
N VAL A 142 49.52 8.11 -49.37
CA VAL A 142 48.45 8.44 -48.42
C VAL A 142 47.55 7.22 -48.24
N LYS A 143 47.52 6.66 -47.02
CA LYS A 143 46.61 5.57 -46.65
C LYS A 143 45.22 6.11 -46.37
N LEU A 144 44.20 5.50 -46.98
CA LEU A 144 42.78 5.84 -46.82
C LEU A 144 42.06 4.76 -46.01
N GLU A 145 41.47 5.15 -44.87
CA GLU A 145 40.73 4.25 -43.98
C GLU A 145 39.37 4.86 -43.59
N VAL A 146 38.30 4.06 -43.62
CA VAL A 146 36.99 4.48 -43.12
C VAL A 146 36.87 4.09 -41.66
N LEU A 147 36.78 5.08 -40.77
CA LEU A 147 36.48 4.90 -39.35
C LEU A 147 34.96 5.00 -39.15
N PHE A 148 34.35 4.00 -38.53
CA PHE A 148 32.89 3.96 -38.36
C PHE A 148 32.46 3.39 -37.01
N ILE A 149 31.24 3.74 -36.60
CA ILE A 149 30.61 3.30 -35.35
C ILE A 149 29.58 2.20 -35.63
N ASP A 150 29.51 1.20 -34.75
CA ASP A 150 28.56 0.08 -34.84
C ASP A 150 28.23 -0.49 -33.44
N GLY A 151 27.61 -1.68 -33.38
CA GLY A 151 27.26 -2.31 -32.11
C GLY A 151 26.18 -1.54 -31.36
N TRP A 152 25.10 -1.20 -32.08
CA TRP A 152 24.04 -0.32 -31.60
C TRP A 152 23.14 -0.99 -30.55
N GLU A 153 22.99 -0.34 -29.39
CA GLU A 153 22.12 -0.77 -28.30
C GLU A 153 20.94 0.17 -28.09
N ARG A 154 19.80 -0.41 -27.72
CA ARG A 154 18.57 0.33 -27.44
C ARG A 154 18.69 1.07 -26.11
N THR A 155 18.45 2.38 -26.13
CA THR A 155 18.38 3.24 -24.95
C THR A 155 16.98 3.86 -24.83
N LEU A 156 16.48 3.98 -23.59
CA LEU A 156 15.16 4.54 -23.27
C LEU A 156 15.30 5.95 -22.68
N HIS A 157 14.47 6.87 -23.17
CA HIS A 157 14.34 8.23 -22.67
C HIS A 157 12.91 8.44 -22.19
N PHE A 158 12.75 8.96 -20.98
CA PHE A 158 11.44 9.20 -20.38
C PHE A 158 11.21 10.69 -20.31
N LEU A 159 10.35 11.20 -21.18
CA LEU A 159 10.06 12.63 -21.24
C LEU A 159 9.22 13.06 -20.03
N PRO A 160 9.27 14.34 -19.63
CA PRO A 160 8.41 14.90 -18.60
C PRO A 160 6.91 14.74 -18.88
N THR A 161 6.53 14.47 -20.14
CA THR A 161 5.16 14.16 -20.55
C THR A 161 4.71 12.74 -20.18
N GLY A 162 5.63 11.87 -19.73
CA GLY A 162 5.41 10.45 -19.50
C GLY A 162 5.70 9.58 -20.73
N ASP A 163 5.99 10.18 -21.88
CA ASP A 163 6.27 9.45 -23.12
C ASP A 163 7.66 8.78 -23.06
N CYS A 164 7.70 7.51 -23.45
CA CYS A 164 8.97 6.78 -23.62
C CYS A 164 9.44 6.91 -25.07
N VAL A 165 10.61 7.51 -25.27
CA VAL A 165 11.28 7.64 -26.58
C VAL A 165 12.46 6.68 -26.65
N HIS A 166 12.56 5.95 -27.76
CA HIS A 166 13.65 5.02 -28.02
C HIS A 166 14.75 5.67 -28.85
N SER A 167 16.01 5.45 -28.45
CA SER A 167 17.21 5.79 -29.22
C SER A 167 18.13 4.57 -29.34
N ALA A 168 19.13 4.67 -30.22
CA ALA A 168 20.16 3.66 -30.37
C ALA A 168 21.54 4.28 -30.14
N VAL A 169 22.39 3.62 -29.34
CA VAL A 169 23.72 4.09 -28.93
C VAL A 169 24.78 3.09 -29.39
N PRO A 170 25.85 3.51 -30.08
CA PRO A 170 26.89 2.59 -30.51
C PRO A 170 27.81 2.24 -29.34
N LYS A 171 28.16 0.96 -29.20
CA LYS A 171 29.16 0.50 -28.21
C LYS A 171 30.55 0.30 -28.80
N THR A 172 30.66 0.10 -30.11
CA THR A 172 31.93 -0.23 -30.76
C THR A 172 32.24 0.73 -31.91
N SER A 173 33.52 0.83 -32.24
CA SER A 173 34.00 1.48 -33.46
C SER A 173 34.99 0.57 -34.16
N HIS A 174 35.02 0.67 -35.49
CA HIS A 174 35.79 -0.19 -36.37
C HIS A 174 36.48 0.66 -37.43
N VAL A 175 37.56 0.13 -37.99
CA VAL A 175 38.27 0.75 -39.10
C VAL A 175 38.40 -0.22 -40.25
N LEU A 176 38.07 0.27 -41.44
CA LEU A 176 38.18 -0.46 -42.68
C LEU A 176 39.20 0.23 -43.58
N HIS A 177 40.30 -0.46 -43.84
CA HIS A 177 41.26 -0.01 -44.84
C HIS A 177 40.64 -0.09 -46.24
N CYS A 178 40.75 0.99 -47.01
CA CYS A 178 40.15 1.12 -48.33
C CYS A 178 41.19 1.07 -49.45
N ALA A 179 42.26 1.87 -49.36
CA ALA A 179 43.33 1.90 -50.35
C ALA A 179 44.56 2.66 -49.84
N ASP A 180 45.69 2.49 -50.54
CA ASP A 180 46.89 3.33 -50.46
C ASP A 180 46.98 4.15 -51.76
N LEU A 181 46.88 5.48 -51.65
CA LEU A 181 46.80 6.42 -52.76
C LEU A 181 48.13 7.15 -52.96
N ASP A 182 48.54 7.36 -54.22
CA ASP A 182 49.67 8.25 -54.51
C ASP A 182 49.34 9.69 -54.09
N SER A 183 50.27 10.32 -53.38
CA SER A 183 50.12 11.68 -52.86
C SER A 183 49.86 12.72 -53.93
N SER A 184 50.33 12.51 -55.17
CA SER A 184 50.05 13.37 -56.32
C SER A 184 48.60 13.28 -56.83
N LEU A 185 47.88 12.22 -56.46
CA LEU A 185 46.51 11.94 -56.90
C LEU A 185 45.46 12.37 -55.88
N GLU A 186 45.84 13.00 -54.75
CA GLU A 186 44.90 13.35 -53.69
C GLU A 186 43.79 14.32 -54.15
N GLU A 187 44.13 15.35 -54.91
CA GLU A 187 43.15 16.29 -55.47
C GLU A 187 42.23 15.62 -56.49
N LYS A 188 42.77 14.73 -57.33
CA LYS A 188 41.97 13.93 -58.28
C LYS A 188 41.01 13.00 -57.54
N PHE A 189 41.49 12.32 -56.49
CA PHE A 189 40.68 11.48 -55.63
C PHE A 189 39.56 12.27 -54.96
N LYS A 190 39.84 13.48 -54.43
CA LYS A 190 38.83 14.30 -53.77
C LYS A 190 37.68 14.64 -54.71
N LYS A 191 37.99 15.12 -55.93
CA LYS A 191 36.98 15.40 -56.97
C LYS A 191 36.21 14.14 -57.37
N ALA A 192 36.91 13.03 -57.58
CA ALA A 192 36.29 11.75 -57.92
C ALA A 192 35.38 11.24 -56.79
N PHE A 193 35.79 11.37 -55.53
CA PHE A 193 35.00 10.97 -54.36
C PHE A 193 33.72 11.79 -54.23
N GLU A 194 33.82 13.12 -54.33
CA GLU A 194 32.66 14.02 -54.29
C GLU A 194 31.69 13.74 -55.44
N SER A 195 32.21 13.60 -56.67
CA SER A 195 31.41 13.29 -57.86
C SER A 195 30.69 11.93 -57.74
N LYS A 196 31.41 10.86 -57.35
CA LYS A 196 30.82 9.52 -57.19
C LYS A 196 29.81 9.47 -56.04
N LEU A 197 30.08 10.18 -54.92
CA LEU A 197 29.14 10.27 -53.80
C LEU A 197 27.86 11.03 -54.21
N LEU A 198 27.99 12.15 -54.93
CA LEU A 198 26.86 12.95 -55.41
C LEU A 198 26.02 12.18 -56.42
N LYS A 199 26.65 11.53 -57.41
CA LYS A 199 25.96 10.67 -58.39
C LYS A 199 25.18 9.55 -57.71
N ALA A 200 25.76 8.91 -56.68
CA ALA A 200 25.08 7.87 -55.92
C ALA A 200 23.89 8.43 -55.10
N GLN A 201 24.02 9.62 -54.50
CA GLN A 201 22.94 10.27 -53.73
C GLN A 201 21.73 10.67 -54.58
N GLN A 202 21.90 10.89 -55.89
CA GLN A 202 20.83 11.30 -56.82
C GLN A 202 20.02 10.11 -57.38
N GLY A 203 20.47 8.86 -57.18
CA GLY A 203 19.80 7.66 -57.70
C GLY A 203 18.39 7.42 -57.12
N ARG A 204 17.37 7.33 -57.99
CA ARG A 204 15.95 7.04 -57.62
C ARG A 204 15.52 5.64 -58.09
N GLY A 205 14.45 5.09 -57.48
CA GLY A 205 13.83 3.83 -57.93
C GLY A 205 14.74 2.60 -57.77
N SER A 206 14.80 1.73 -58.79
CA SER A 206 15.65 0.52 -58.83
C SER A 206 17.16 0.85 -58.72
N LYS A 207 17.58 2.04 -59.15
CA LYS A 207 18.96 2.56 -59.04
C LYS A 207 19.37 2.90 -57.59
N ARG A 208 18.42 2.95 -56.64
CA ARG A 208 18.68 3.07 -55.18
C ARG A 208 18.96 1.71 -54.53
N SER A 209 18.52 0.61 -55.16
CA SER A 209 18.66 -0.74 -54.62
C SER A 209 20.05 -1.32 -54.94
N ALA A 210 20.66 -2.00 -53.97
CA ALA A 210 21.89 -2.76 -54.19
C ALA A 210 21.65 -4.11 -54.92
N ALA A 211 20.42 -4.38 -55.38
CA ALA A 211 19.98 -5.67 -55.91
C ALA A 211 20.72 -6.15 -57.19
N VAL A 212 21.56 -5.31 -57.81
CA VAL A 212 22.30 -5.65 -59.04
C VAL A 212 23.81 -5.38 -58.91
N ASN A 213 24.38 -5.41 -57.69
CA ASN A 213 25.80 -5.06 -57.42
C ASN A 213 26.21 -3.63 -57.85
N ALA A 214 25.23 -2.77 -58.16
CA ALA A 214 25.40 -1.35 -58.38
C ALA A 214 25.65 -0.60 -57.05
N LEU A 215 26.21 0.62 -57.12
CA LEU A 215 26.32 1.55 -55.96
C LEU A 215 24.92 2.07 -55.58
N GLY A 216 24.06 1.20 -55.05
CA GLY A 216 22.79 1.62 -54.48
C GLY A 216 23.04 2.51 -53.26
N HIS A 217 22.32 3.64 -53.15
CA HIS A 217 22.47 4.59 -52.04
C HIS A 217 21.99 4.00 -50.71
N GLN A 218 22.91 3.35 -49.99
CA GLN A 218 22.69 2.85 -48.63
C GLN A 218 23.34 3.79 -47.62
N LYS A 219 22.67 4.07 -46.50
CA LYS A 219 23.21 4.90 -45.42
C LYS A 219 24.09 4.08 -44.48
N THR A 220 25.05 3.34 -45.03
CA THR A 220 25.95 2.43 -44.29
C THR A 220 27.43 2.83 -44.43
N PRO A 221 28.29 2.50 -43.46
CA PRO A 221 29.75 2.70 -43.60
C PRO A 221 30.36 1.94 -44.78
N GLN A 222 29.85 0.74 -45.08
CA GLN A 222 30.33 -0.09 -46.18
C GLN A 222 30.04 0.49 -47.56
N PHE A 223 28.96 1.25 -47.69
CA PHE A 223 28.69 2.05 -48.88
C PHE A 223 29.78 3.11 -49.10
N ILE A 224 30.16 3.85 -48.05
CA ILE A 224 31.25 4.84 -48.17
C ILE A 224 32.58 4.19 -48.51
N ALA A 225 32.90 3.03 -47.90
CA ALA A 225 34.11 2.29 -48.26
C ALA A 225 34.14 1.86 -49.74
N ALA A 226 33.00 1.47 -50.31
CA ALA A 226 32.89 1.17 -51.74
C ALA A 226 33.07 2.43 -52.61
N VAL A 227 32.49 3.57 -52.21
CA VAL A 227 32.70 4.86 -52.90
C VAL A 227 34.17 5.27 -52.90
N VAL A 228 34.86 5.14 -51.75
CA VAL A 228 36.30 5.42 -51.65
C VAL A 228 37.10 4.55 -52.61
N ARG A 229 36.87 3.23 -52.63
CA ARG A 229 37.59 2.31 -53.53
C ARG A 229 37.39 2.64 -55.01
N ARG A 230 36.15 3.00 -55.41
CA ARG A 230 35.85 3.41 -56.79
C ARG A 230 36.46 4.76 -57.15
N ALA A 231 36.46 5.72 -56.23
CA ALA A 231 37.09 7.02 -56.43
C ALA A 231 38.61 6.89 -56.59
N VAL A 232 39.25 5.98 -55.84
CA VAL A 232 40.68 5.67 -56.01
C VAL A 232 40.94 5.04 -57.38
N ALA A 233 40.13 4.05 -57.78
CA ALA A 233 40.27 3.43 -59.10
C ALA A 233 40.17 4.46 -60.24
N SER A 234 39.20 5.38 -60.17
CA SER A 234 39.05 6.48 -61.14
C SER A 234 40.20 7.49 -61.08
N ALA A 235 40.75 7.77 -59.90
CA ALA A 235 41.90 8.69 -59.77
C ALA A 235 43.20 8.09 -60.30
N THR A 236 43.33 6.76 -60.32
CA THR A 236 44.51 6.03 -60.80
C THR A 236 44.45 5.61 -62.26
N SER A 237 43.29 5.67 -62.91
CA SER A 237 43.14 5.38 -64.34
C SER A 237 43.57 6.59 -65.18
N GLU A 238 44.45 6.39 -66.16
CA GLU A 238 44.90 7.42 -67.12
C GLU A 238 43.87 7.73 -68.23
N ALA A 239 42.60 7.33 -68.08
CA ALA A 239 41.56 7.67 -69.06
C ALA A 239 41.07 9.10 -68.80
N GLU A 240 41.17 9.92 -69.85
CA GLU A 240 40.74 11.31 -69.90
C GLU A 240 39.27 11.43 -69.49
N ASP A 241 38.96 12.45 -68.70
CA ASP A 241 37.59 12.90 -68.44
C ASP A 241 37.00 13.34 -69.79
N GLU A 242 36.24 12.47 -70.47
CA GLU A 242 35.31 12.91 -71.49
C GLU A 242 34.11 13.54 -70.77
N ASP A 243 33.94 14.83 -71.05
CA ASP A 243 32.82 15.67 -70.69
C ASP A 243 31.52 15.08 -71.29
N ASP A 244 30.66 14.48 -70.45
CA ASP A 244 29.25 14.30 -70.78
C ASP A 244 28.44 15.45 -70.13
N GLU A 245 28.56 16.63 -70.74
CA GLU A 245 27.44 17.57 -70.82
C GLU A 245 26.48 17.07 -71.92
N ASP A 246 25.17 17.21 -71.66
CA ASP A 246 24.04 17.01 -72.57
C ASP A 246 23.62 15.55 -72.87
N ASP A 247 22.52 15.10 -72.26
CA ASP A 247 21.32 14.68 -73.02
C ASP A 247 20.15 14.38 -72.06
N GLU A 248 19.12 15.21 -72.18
CA GLU A 248 17.76 14.94 -71.74
C GLU A 248 17.13 13.93 -72.71
N ASP A 249 16.33 13.01 -72.16
CA ASP A 249 15.41 12.12 -72.88
C ASP A 249 16.04 11.05 -73.81
N ASP A 250 16.14 9.80 -73.33
CA ASP A 250 15.54 8.66 -74.05
C ASP A 250 15.55 7.36 -73.22
N GLU A 251 14.45 6.63 -73.35
CA GLU A 251 14.22 5.29 -72.80
C GLU A 251 14.94 4.25 -73.66
N ASP A 252 15.38 3.15 -73.02
CA ASP A 252 15.87 1.91 -73.64
C ASP A 252 17.23 1.95 -74.37
N ASP A 253 18.32 1.83 -73.60
CA ASP A 253 19.51 1.08 -74.05
C ASP A 253 20.10 0.27 -72.87
N GLU A 254 20.03 -1.05 -73.02
CA GLU A 254 20.79 -2.03 -72.25
C GLU A 254 22.26 -2.00 -72.73
N ASP A 255 23.19 -2.12 -71.77
CA ASP A 255 24.63 -2.38 -71.97
C ASP A 255 25.61 -1.23 -72.26
N GLU A 256 25.94 -0.37 -71.26
CA GLU A 256 27.34 0.07 -71.04
C GLU A 256 27.63 0.72 -69.66
N PHE A 257 27.41 0.02 -68.54
CA PHE A 257 28.20 0.26 -67.31
C PHE A 257 28.10 -0.98 -66.43
N GLU A 258 28.78 -2.06 -66.83
CA GLU A 258 28.99 -3.20 -65.95
C GLU A 258 29.84 -2.72 -64.76
N GLY A 259 29.18 -2.23 -63.71
CA GLY A 259 29.85 -1.65 -62.55
C GLY A 259 30.83 -2.66 -61.97
N ASP A 260 32.12 -2.31 -61.94
CA ASP A 260 33.20 -3.21 -61.54
C ASP A 260 32.86 -3.94 -60.22
N LYS A 261 32.48 -5.22 -60.36
CA LYS A 261 32.01 -6.09 -59.27
C LYS A 261 33.03 -6.20 -58.13
N ARG A 262 34.29 -5.81 -58.39
CA ARG A 262 35.38 -5.73 -57.40
C ARG A 262 35.14 -4.73 -56.27
N PHE A 263 34.29 -3.71 -56.47
CA PHE A 263 34.11 -2.62 -55.51
C PHE A 263 32.66 -2.45 -55.03
N ALA A 264 31.94 -3.57 -54.85
CA ALA A 264 30.60 -3.55 -54.25
C ALA A 264 30.65 -3.32 -52.72
N PRO A 265 29.63 -2.66 -52.13
CA PRO A 265 29.51 -2.57 -50.68
C PRO A 265 29.28 -3.96 -50.09
N HIS A 266 30.02 -4.29 -49.03
CA HIS A 266 29.87 -5.56 -48.33
C HIS A 266 28.77 -5.42 -47.26
N GLY A 267 27.95 -6.45 -47.05
CA GLY A 267 26.95 -6.46 -45.98
C GLY A 267 27.58 -6.50 -44.58
N GLY A 268 26.77 -6.32 -43.54
CA GLY A 268 27.18 -6.58 -42.15
C GLY A 268 27.44 -5.36 -41.26
N THR A 269 27.30 -4.13 -41.77
CA THR A 269 27.28 -2.91 -40.94
C THR A 269 25.88 -2.34 -40.82
N THR A 270 25.55 -1.78 -39.67
CA THR A 270 24.22 -1.20 -39.42
C THR A 270 23.97 0.04 -40.29
N ASP A 271 22.78 0.13 -40.89
CA ASP A 271 22.31 1.32 -41.61
C ASP A 271 22.04 2.46 -40.62
N ALA A 272 22.72 3.60 -40.77
CA ALA A 272 22.58 4.79 -39.91
C ALA A 272 21.34 5.65 -40.26
N GLY A 273 20.68 5.36 -41.38
CA GLY A 273 19.44 5.96 -41.86
C GLY A 273 18.16 5.31 -41.32
N GLN A 274 17.02 5.68 -41.94
CA GLN A 274 15.66 5.27 -41.52
C GLN A 274 15.16 3.97 -42.17
N HIS A 275 15.99 3.26 -42.96
CA HIS A 275 15.55 2.07 -43.70
C HIS A 275 15.05 0.92 -42.82
N THR A 276 15.44 0.88 -41.54
CA THR A 276 14.99 -0.13 -40.56
C THR A 276 13.77 0.30 -39.73
N GLY A 277 13.14 1.45 -40.04
CA GLY A 277 12.09 2.06 -39.22
C GLY A 277 12.63 2.69 -37.93
N GLY A 278 12.03 3.80 -37.48
CA GLY A 278 12.41 4.51 -36.24
C GLY A 278 13.11 5.86 -36.46
N ARG A 279 13.63 6.44 -35.37
CA ARG A 279 14.33 7.74 -35.38
C ARG A 279 15.73 7.61 -35.99
N PRO A 280 16.26 8.68 -36.64
CA PRO A 280 17.66 8.70 -37.05
C PRO A 280 18.58 8.51 -35.83
N ARG A 281 19.73 7.88 -36.05
CA ARG A 281 20.71 7.59 -34.99
C ARG A 281 21.59 8.81 -34.73
N ASP A 282 21.85 9.12 -33.46
CA ASP A 282 22.84 10.11 -33.05
C ASP A 282 24.26 9.58 -33.31
N THR A 283 24.90 10.10 -34.36
CA THR A 283 26.19 9.63 -34.85
C THR A 283 27.32 10.62 -34.59
N CYS A 284 27.02 11.90 -34.35
CA CYS A 284 28.03 12.98 -34.37
C CYS A 284 29.06 12.87 -33.24
N TRP A 285 28.64 12.88 -31.97
CA TRP A 285 29.57 12.72 -30.84
C TRP A 285 30.23 11.35 -30.77
N PRO A 286 29.51 10.22 -30.96
CA PRO A 286 30.16 8.91 -30.97
C PRO A 286 31.26 8.78 -32.03
N LEU A 287 31.09 9.40 -33.20
CA LEU A 287 32.09 9.38 -34.26
C LEU A 287 33.33 10.22 -33.90
N VAL A 288 33.14 11.41 -33.33
CA VAL A 288 34.25 12.24 -32.81
C VAL A 288 34.97 11.52 -31.66
N HIS A 289 34.21 10.92 -30.74
CA HIS A 289 34.76 10.13 -29.63
C HIS A 289 35.55 8.91 -30.14
N ALA A 290 35.08 8.24 -31.20
CA ALA A 290 35.81 7.14 -31.85
C ALA A 290 37.14 7.62 -32.47
N ALA A 291 37.17 8.81 -33.07
CA ALA A 291 38.39 9.39 -33.62
C ALA A 291 39.40 9.75 -32.51
N ILE A 292 38.93 10.30 -31.38
CA ILE A 292 39.76 10.55 -30.18
C ILE A 292 40.32 9.22 -29.65
N SER A 293 39.45 8.24 -29.42
CA SER A 293 39.79 6.93 -28.88
C SER A 293 40.82 6.18 -29.71
N ARG A 294 40.80 6.34 -31.04
CA ARG A 294 41.76 5.69 -31.94
C ARG A 294 43.17 6.30 -31.89
N ASN A 295 43.29 7.60 -31.63
CA ASN A 295 44.57 8.32 -31.68
C ASN A 295 45.23 8.49 -30.32
N ILE A 296 44.55 8.13 -29.23
CA ILE A 296 45.10 8.25 -27.90
C ILE A 296 46.11 7.12 -27.63
N CYS A 297 47.38 7.49 -27.52
CA CYS A 297 48.40 6.60 -26.98
C CYS A 297 48.37 6.74 -25.44
N CYS A 298 48.66 5.68 -24.69
CA CYS A 298 48.56 5.57 -23.21
C CYS A 298 47.26 4.98 -22.62
N GLY A 299 46.58 4.10 -23.37
CA GLY A 299 45.55 3.19 -22.85
C GLY A 299 44.18 3.82 -22.57
N MET A 300 43.22 2.97 -22.18
CA MET A 300 41.82 3.37 -21.95
C MET A 300 41.63 4.32 -20.75
N GLY A 301 42.53 4.34 -19.76
CA GLY A 301 42.41 5.24 -18.62
C GLY A 301 42.67 6.71 -18.99
N LEU A 302 43.60 7.00 -19.90
CA LEU A 302 43.80 8.37 -20.41
C LEU A 302 42.57 8.83 -21.20
N LEU A 303 41.94 7.94 -21.97
CA LEU A 303 40.71 8.24 -22.69
C LEU A 303 39.58 8.58 -21.72
N ARG A 304 39.36 7.73 -20.71
CA ARG A 304 38.34 7.95 -19.67
C ARG A 304 38.59 9.27 -18.93
N LYS A 305 39.82 9.52 -18.49
CA LYS A 305 40.24 10.76 -17.81
C LYS A 305 39.97 11.98 -18.68
N THR A 306 40.38 11.92 -19.94
CA THR A 306 40.18 13.00 -20.92
C THR A 306 38.69 13.27 -21.16
N THR A 307 37.90 12.22 -21.39
CA THR A 307 36.45 12.35 -21.63
C THR A 307 35.72 12.92 -20.40
N THR A 308 36.00 12.41 -19.19
CA THR A 308 35.38 12.91 -17.96
C THR A 308 35.77 14.37 -17.68
N MET A 309 37.04 14.75 -17.89
CA MET A 309 37.50 16.12 -17.67
C MET A 309 36.98 17.08 -18.75
N PHE A 310 36.83 16.62 -19.99
CA PHE A 310 36.18 17.38 -21.06
C PHE A 310 34.71 17.65 -20.71
N GLN A 311 33.96 16.62 -20.29
CA GLN A 311 32.58 16.77 -19.83
C GLN A 311 32.47 17.73 -18.63
N LEU A 312 33.40 17.64 -17.67
CA LEU A 312 33.45 18.58 -16.54
C LEU A 312 33.70 20.02 -16.97
N SER A 313 34.54 20.25 -17.98
CA SER A 313 34.77 21.59 -18.55
C SER A 313 33.49 22.18 -19.17
N LEU A 314 32.70 21.35 -19.84
CA LEU A 314 31.42 21.73 -20.43
C LEU A 314 30.37 22.03 -19.36
N LEU A 315 30.30 21.22 -18.29
CA LEU A 315 29.42 21.49 -17.15
C LEU A 315 29.77 22.84 -16.50
N ARG A 316 31.05 23.13 -16.27
CA ARG A 316 31.49 24.42 -15.69
C ARG A 316 31.03 25.59 -16.56
N LYS A 317 31.16 25.47 -17.89
CA LYS A 317 30.70 26.49 -18.84
C LYS A 317 29.17 26.65 -18.80
N ALA A 318 28.43 25.55 -18.80
CA ALA A 318 26.96 25.53 -18.71
C ALA A 318 26.45 26.17 -17.41
N VAL A 319 27.07 25.88 -16.25
CA VAL A 319 26.72 26.50 -14.97
C VAL A 319 26.89 28.02 -15.03
N LEU A 320 28.02 28.51 -15.57
CA LEU A 320 28.31 29.94 -15.67
C LEU A 320 27.34 30.67 -16.61
N GLU A 321 26.93 30.03 -17.71
CA GLU A 321 25.97 30.60 -18.65
C GLU A 321 24.54 30.61 -18.09
N THR A 322 24.10 29.50 -17.49
CA THR A 322 22.81 29.40 -16.81
C THR A 322 22.71 30.42 -15.66
N GLN A 323 23.78 30.60 -14.88
CA GLN A 323 23.87 31.66 -13.87
C GLN A 323 23.70 33.07 -14.46
N LYS A 324 24.31 33.36 -15.62
CA LYS A 324 24.14 34.64 -16.32
C LYS A 324 22.71 34.82 -16.83
N SER A 325 22.02 33.76 -17.24
CA SER A 325 20.62 33.78 -17.69
C SER A 325 19.65 34.00 -16.53
N PHE A 326 19.85 33.34 -15.38
CA PHE A 326 19.06 33.59 -14.16
C PHE A 326 19.14 35.06 -13.71
N ARG A 327 20.33 35.68 -13.81
CA ARG A 327 20.51 37.11 -13.50
C ARG A 327 19.81 38.07 -14.47
N ARG A 328 19.48 37.63 -15.69
CA ARG A 328 18.78 38.45 -16.71
C ARG A 328 17.26 38.26 -16.72
N GLY A 329 16.74 37.39 -15.84
CA GLY A 329 15.35 36.96 -15.85
C GLY A 329 15.14 35.83 -16.86
N ILE A 330 14.83 34.63 -16.35
CA ILE A 330 14.48 33.46 -17.15
C ILE A 330 13.08 33.00 -16.75
N GLU A 331 12.31 32.51 -17.72
CA GLU A 331 11.02 31.88 -17.46
C GLU A 331 11.20 30.65 -16.55
N VAL A 332 10.30 30.46 -15.57
CA VAL A 332 10.39 29.40 -14.55
C VAL A 332 10.59 28.02 -15.17
N LYS A 333 9.83 27.69 -16.21
CA LYS A 333 9.93 26.39 -16.90
C LYS A 333 11.32 26.19 -17.52
N SER A 334 11.77 27.17 -18.29
CA SER A 334 13.10 27.17 -18.91
C SER A 334 14.24 27.13 -17.87
N GLY A 335 14.04 27.77 -16.71
CA GLY A 335 14.96 27.72 -15.58
C GLY A 335 15.03 26.34 -14.93
N CYS A 336 13.88 25.69 -14.70
CA CYS A 336 13.81 24.32 -14.18
C CYS A 336 14.47 23.32 -15.13
N ASP A 337 14.16 23.39 -16.43
CA ASP A 337 14.74 22.51 -17.45
C ASP A 337 16.27 22.65 -17.51
N SER A 338 16.78 23.89 -17.39
CA SER A 338 18.22 24.16 -17.36
C SER A 338 18.90 23.59 -16.10
N VAL A 339 18.20 23.57 -14.96
CA VAL A 339 18.73 23.02 -13.71
C VAL A 339 18.76 21.49 -13.76
N ASP A 340 17.72 20.86 -14.30
CA ASP A 340 17.68 19.41 -14.49
C ASP A 340 18.76 18.92 -15.47
N ASP A 341 19.03 19.68 -16.53
CA ASP A 341 20.17 19.42 -17.43
C ASP A 341 21.50 19.45 -16.68
N LEU A 342 21.75 20.47 -15.86
CA LEU A 342 23.00 20.58 -15.08
C LEU A 342 23.17 19.41 -14.11
N PHE A 343 22.08 18.95 -13.48
CA PHE A 343 22.12 17.78 -12.61
C PHE A 343 22.44 16.50 -13.37
N PHE A 344 21.83 16.32 -14.55
CA PHE A 344 22.09 15.16 -15.38
C PHE A 344 23.53 15.16 -15.91
N MET A 345 24.05 16.32 -16.36
CA MET A 345 25.45 16.47 -16.77
C MET A 345 26.40 16.07 -15.64
N LEU A 346 26.10 16.50 -14.40
CA LEU A 346 26.90 16.16 -13.23
C LEU A 346 26.82 14.66 -12.88
N GLN A 347 25.66 14.02 -13.06
CA GLN A 347 25.51 12.57 -12.90
C GLN A 347 26.41 11.80 -13.88
N VAL A 348 26.46 12.19 -15.15
CA VAL A 348 27.33 11.58 -16.17
C VAL A 348 28.80 11.71 -15.78
N ILE A 349 29.21 12.88 -15.29
CA ILE A 349 30.59 13.11 -14.84
C ILE A 349 30.92 12.25 -13.62
N ILE A 350 30.01 12.17 -12.64
CA ILE A 350 30.20 11.33 -11.44
C ILE A 350 30.41 9.87 -11.82
N GLN A 351 29.60 9.34 -12.75
CA GLN A 351 29.80 7.97 -13.23
C GLN A 351 31.20 7.79 -13.84
N GLY A 352 31.65 8.74 -14.67
CA GLY A 352 33.01 8.71 -15.21
C GLY A 352 34.11 8.80 -14.15
N LEU A 353 33.87 9.51 -13.04
CA LEU A 353 34.80 9.56 -11.90
C LEU A 353 34.86 8.23 -11.15
N VAL A 354 33.72 7.54 -10.98
CA VAL A 354 33.66 6.20 -10.37
C VAL A 354 34.42 5.20 -11.23
N ASP A 355 34.19 5.19 -12.54
CA ASP A 355 34.89 4.30 -13.48
C ASP A 355 36.41 4.54 -13.47
N LEU A 356 36.86 5.77 -13.20
CA LEU A 356 38.27 6.12 -13.05
C LEU A 356 38.85 5.68 -11.69
N LEU A 357 38.08 5.81 -10.60
CA LEU A 357 38.45 5.29 -9.28
C LEU A 357 38.64 3.77 -9.31
N GLU A 358 37.72 3.04 -9.96
CA GLU A 358 37.84 1.58 -10.16
C GLU A 358 39.08 1.20 -10.97
N CYS A 359 39.57 2.10 -11.84
CA CYS A 359 40.81 1.93 -12.60
C CYS A 359 42.08 2.37 -11.83
N GLY A 360 41.99 2.69 -10.54
CA GLY A 360 43.15 3.05 -9.70
C GLY A 360 43.61 4.50 -9.77
N TYR A 361 42.81 5.40 -10.38
CA TYR A 361 43.12 6.83 -10.40
C TYR A 361 42.88 7.50 -9.05
N ASP A 362 43.76 8.44 -8.70
CA ASP A 362 43.58 9.25 -7.51
C ASP A 362 42.56 10.37 -7.77
N VAL A 363 41.32 10.13 -7.36
CA VAL A 363 40.24 11.12 -7.40
C VAL A 363 40.22 12.03 -6.16
N SER A 364 41.11 11.84 -5.18
CA SER A 364 41.10 12.53 -3.86
C SER A 364 41.11 14.06 -3.93
N ALA A 365 41.85 14.63 -4.90
CA ALA A 365 41.89 16.07 -5.15
C ALA A 365 40.52 16.66 -5.54
N HIS A 366 39.64 15.83 -6.13
CA HIS A 366 38.24 16.13 -6.39
C HIS A 366 37.29 15.48 -5.35
N CYS A 367 37.75 14.50 -4.58
CA CYS A 367 37.06 13.86 -3.44
C CYS A 367 37.28 14.54 -2.08
N LYS A 368 37.54 15.86 -2.05
CA LYS A 368 36.92 16.68 -0.98
C LYS A 368 35.39 16.71 -1.08
N MET A 369 34.81 16.01 -2.06
CA MET A 369 33.43 15.55 -2.15
C MET A 369 33.24 14.14 -1.52
N ASN A 370 33.50 13.97 -0.21
CA ASN A 370 33.27 12.72 0.53
C ASN A 370 31.77 12.45 0.84
N ALA A 371 30.89 12.61 -0.16
CA ALA A 371 29.44 12.37 -0.01
C ALA A 371 28.85 11.70 -1.26
N LEU A 372 29.56 10.70 -1.78
CA LEU A 372 29.31 10.11 -3.11
C LEU A 372 28.83 8.65 -3.03
N HIS A 373 27.89 8.34 -2.12
CA HIS A 373 27.17 7.05 -2.11
C HIS A 373 25.65 7.18 -1.88
N SER A 374 25.06 8.35 -2.10
CA SER A 374 23.60 8.49 -2.07
C SER A 374 23.13 9.60 -2.99
N GLY A 375 22.32 9.21 -3.98
CA GLY A 375 21.77 10.02 -5.06
C GLY A 375 20.83 11.22 -4.77
N PRO A 376 20.55 11.71 -3.53
CA PRO A 376 19.75 12.93 -3.38
C PRO A 376 20.54 14.22 -3.08
N ILE A 377 21.84 14.17 -2.73
CA ILE A 377 22.54 15.34 -2.12
C ILE A 377 23.04 16.38 -3.14
N LEU A 378 23.16 16.01 -4.42
CA LEU A 378 23.58 16.95 -5.46
C LEU A 378 22.61 18.13 -5.61
N ARG A 379 21.31 17.92 -5.33
CA ARG A 379 20.25 18.89 -5.64
C ARG A 379 20.40 20.23 -4.93
N ASN A 380 21.08 20.28 -3.78
CA ASN A 380 21.11 21.46 -2.90
C ASN A 380 22.48 22.18 -2.80
N TYR A 381 23.59 21.60 -3.27
CA TYR A 381 24.92 22.17 -2.99
C TYR A 381 25.36 23.27 -3.98
N LEU A 382 24.88 23.27 -5.23
CA LEU A 382 25.24 24.29 -6.22
C LEU A 382 24.31 25.52 -6.23
N LEU A 383 23.11 25.43 -5.66
CA LEU A 383 22.17 26.55 -5.59
C LEU A 383 22.53 27.59 -4.52
N ASN A 384 23.26 27.21 -3.47
CA ASN A 384 23.61 28.10 -2.36
C ASN A 384 24.77 29.08 -2.65
N ALA A 385 25.43 29.00 -3.82
CA ALA A 385 26.44 29.98 -4.25
C ALA A 385 25.85 31.12 -5.12
N LEU A 386 24.54 31.10 -5.37
CA LEU A 386 23.82 32.12 -6.13
C LEU A 386 23.00 32.98 -5.17
N SER A 387 23.62 34.00 -4.60
CA SER A 387 22.88 35.07 -3.92
C SER A 387 21.98 35.78 -4.94
N CYS A 388 20.68 35.58 -4.84
CA CYS A 388 19.66 36.34 -5.55
C CYS A 388 18.83 37.10 -4.49
N GLU A 389 18.67 38.41 -4.67
CA GLU A 389 17.98 39.33 -3.73
C GLU A 389 16.45 39.22 -3.78
N VAL A 390 15.90 38.03 -4.02
CA VAL A 390 14.45 37.80 -4.00
C VAL A 390 14.12 36.78 -2.91
N GLN A 391 13.42 37.27 -1.89
CA GLN A 391 13.04 36.52 -0.70
C GLN A 391 11.95 35.50 -1.07
N ILE A 392 12.33 34.23 -1.19
CA ILE A 392 11.42 33.09 -1.21
C ILE A 392 11.73 32.27 0.05
N ASP A 393 10.82 32.27 1.02
CA ASP A 393 11.02 31.59 2.30
C ASP A 393 10.96 30.05 2.12
N SER A 394 12.13 29.41 2.23
CA SER A 394 12.27 27.96 2.48
C SER A 394 12.89 27.73 3.86
N PRO A 395 12.57 26.61 4.56
CA PRO A 395 13.04 26.33 5.91
C PRO A 395 14.57 26.21 5.94
N LYS A 396 15.21 27.00 6.80
CA LYS A 396 16.67 27.14 6.92
C LYS A 396 17.32 25.83 7.36
N ARG A 397 18.21 25.25 6.53
CA ARG A 397 19.19 24.23 6.94
C ARG A 397 20.49 24.93 7.35
N GLN A 398 20.87 24.83 8.63
CA GLN A 398 22.21 25.22 9.08
C GLN A 398 23.23 24.13 8.70
N LYS A 399 24.41 24.57 8.23
CA LYS A 399 25.55 23.76 7.80
C LYS A 399 26.35 23.26 9.02
N ASP A 400 26.88 22.04 8.99
CA ASP A 400 28.32 21.77 8.78
C ASP A 400 28.71 20.32 9.11
N SER A 401 29.58 19.76 8.28
CA SER A 401 30.01 18.37 8.22
C SER A 401 31.40 18.18 8.84
N SER A 402 31.48 18.00 10.16
CA SER A 402 32.73 17.60 10.83
C SER A 402 32.56 16.79 12.11
N SER A 403 31.51 15.97 12.25
CA SER A 403 31.41 15.03 13.35
C SER A 403 31.52 13.60 12.83
N ASP A 404 32.42 12.84 13.44
CA ASP A 404 32.53 11.37 13.41
C ASP A 404 31.22 10.76 13.94
N GLU A 405 30.15 10.87 13.15
CA GLU A 405 28.82 10.53 13.61
C GLU A 405 28.53 9.04 13.49
N ASP A 406 28.45 8.44 14.67
CA ASP A 406 27.93 7.11 14.95
C ASP A 406 26.60 6.84 14.21
N VAL A 407 26.32 5.58 13.93
CA VAL A 407 25.09 5.12 13.26
C VAL A 407 23.85 5.69 13.95
N GLU A 408 23.92 5.87 15.27
CA GLU A 408 22.82 6.41 16.06
C GLU A 408 22.65 7.93 15.93
N GLU A 409 23.69 8.67 15.55
CA GLU A 409 23.56 10.08 15.16
C GLU A 409 22.94 10.22 13.76
N ARG A 410 23.23 9.29 12.83
CA ARG A 410 22.55 9.24 11.52
C ARG A 410 21.06 8.91 11.69
N ARG A 411 20.73 8.01 12.61
CA ARG A 411 19.34 7.68 12.98
C ARG A 411 18.64 8.88 13.62
N ARG A 412 19.30 9.58 14.56
CA ARG A 412 18.79 10.84 15.16
C ARG A 412 18.61 11.94 14.12
N ARG A 413 19.47 12.02 13.12
CA ARG A 413 19.36 12.98 11.99
C ARG A 413 18.31 12.59 10.96
N ALA A 414 18.09 11.30 10.70
CA ALA A 414 16.96 10.81 9.91
C ALA A 414 15.63 11.13 10.62
N LEU A 415 15.57 10.93 11.94
CA LEU A 415 14.47 11.36 12.82
C LEU A 415 14.32 12.90 12.85
N GLY A 416 15.43 13.64 12.84
CA GLY A 416 15.45 15.11 12.74
C GLY A 416 14.96 15.63 11.38
N ASN A 417 15.25 14.94 10.28
CA ASN A 417 14.69 15.24 8.96
C ASN A 417 13.20 14.88 8.83
N LEU A 418 12.69 14.06 9.74
CA LEU A 418 11.27 13.78 9.93
C LEU A 418 10.63 14.76 10.92
N GLU A 419 11.31 15.80 11.44
CA GLU A 419 10.70 16.79 12.34
C GLU A 419 9.50 17.48 11.65
N GLY A 420 8.32 17.18 12.18
CA GLY A 420 7.00 17.43 11.59
C GLY A 420 6.14 16.17 11.59
N CYS A 421 6.77 14.99 11.40
CA CYS A 421 6.21 13.67 11.64
C CYS A 421 6.80 13.10 12.93
N CYS A 422 6.17 13.38 14.08
CA CYS A 422 6.49 12.64 15.31
C CYS A 422 6.29 11.15 15.02
N PHE A 423 7.36 10.35 15.01
CA PHE A 423 7.28 8.89 14.89
C PHE A 423 7.61 8.28 16.24
N LEU A 424 6.71 7.43 16.72
CA LEU A 424 6.92 6.65 17.92
C LEU A 424 7.46 5.27 17.51
N ASP A 425 8.58 4.85 18.11
CA ASP A 425 9.12 3.51 17.89
C ASP A 425 8.23 2.49 18.61
N GLY A 426 7.40 1.79 17.84
CA GLY A 426 6.45 0.81 18.37
C GLY A 426 7.12 -0.32 19.15
N ALA A 427 8.37 -0.68 18.84
CA ALA A 427 9.04 -1.78 19.52
C ALA A 427 9.46 -1.43 20.96
N THR A 428 9.68 -0.15 21.26
CA THR A 428 10.24 0.31 22.55
C THR A 428 9.31 1.25 23.33
N CYS A 429 8.22 1.73 22.74
CA CYS A 429 7.31 2.67 23.41
C CYS A 429 6.45 2.00 24.49
N SER A 430 6.00 2.78 25.47
CA SER A 430 4.96 2.33 26.39
C SER A 430 3.56 2.42 25.77
N LEU A 431 2.59 1.75 26.38
CA LEU A 431 1.18 1.84 25.99
C LEU A 431 0.65 3.27 26.14
N GLN A 432 1.07 3.97 27.19
CA GLN A 432 0.68 5.34 27.46
C GLN A 432 1.23 6.31 26.40
N ASP A 433 2.51 6.17 26.03
CA ASP A 433 3.14 6.98 24.97
C ASP A 433 2.38 6.84 23.65
N LEU A 434 1.96 5.61 23.33
CA LEU A 434 1.24 5.30 22.09
C LEU A 434 -0.17 5.93 22.06
N LEU A 435 -0.89 5.89 23.18
CA LEU A 435 -2.20 6.54 23.32
C LEU A 435 -2.11 8.06 23.34
N GLU A 436 -1.05 8.64 23.88
CA GLU A 436 -0.80 10.08 23.83
C GLU A 436 -0.44 10.51 22.40
N TRP A 437 0.43 9.75 21.74
CA TRP A 437 0.85 10.01 20.37
C TRP A 437 -0.30 9.97 19.36
N GLU A 438 -1.25 9.02 19.50
CA GLU A 438 -2.45 8.94 18.65
C GLU A 438 -3.25 10.26 18.60
N LYS A 439 -3.34 10.93 19.75
CA LYS A 439 -4.09 12.18 19.95
C LYS A 439 -3.39 13.41 19.34
N THR A 440 -2.12 13.29 18.96
CA THR A 440 -1.37 14.42 18.38
C THR A 440 -1.78 14.70 16.93
N ASN A 441 -1.94 15.97 16.55
CA ASN A 441 -2.42 16.40 15.22
C ASN A 441 -1.31 16.90 14.29
N SER A 442 -0.05 16.49 14.52
CA SER A 442 1.12 17.03 13.81
C SER A 442 1.33 16.47 12.40
N THR A 443 0.70 15.35 12.02
CA THR A 443 0.92 14.66 10.74
C THR A 443 -0.24 14.83 9.73
N PRO A 444 0.04 14.99 8.42
CA PRO A 444 -0.99 14.97 7.38
C PRO A 444 -1.82 13.68 7.41
N SER A 445 -3.15 13.80 7.24
CA SER A 445 -4.12 12.70 7.45
C SER A 445 -3.84 11.44 6.62
N ALA A 446 -3.32 11.59 5.40
CA ALA A 446 -3.01 10.48 4.50
C ALA A 446 -1.87 9.58 5.03
N TYR A 447 -0.84 10.15 5.66
CA TYR A 447 0.30 9.40 6.21
C TYR A 447 0.06 8.97 7.66
N LYS A 448 -0.72 9.74 8.42
CA LYS A 448 -1.05 9.44 9.83
C LYS A 448 -1.69 8.05 9.98
N CYS A 449 -2.57 7.65 9.07
CA CYS A 449 -3.23 6.35 9.14
C CYS A 449 -2.23 5.19 9.04
N VAL A 450 -1.33 5.23 8.06
CA VAL A 450 -0.33 4.17 7.84
C VAL A 450 0.67 4.11 8.98
N LEU A 451 1.18 5.27 9.42
CA LEU A 451 2.13 5.34 10.52
C LEU A 451 1.53 4.74 11.79
N LEU A 452 0.30 5.11 12.14
CA LEU A 452 -0.35 4.59 13.33
C LEU A 452 -0.57 3.08 13.25
N LEU A 453 -1.07 2.57 12.12
CA LEU A 453 -1.26 1.12 11.95
C LEU A 453 0.05 0.36 12.16
N ARG A 454 1.13 0.80 11.49
CA ARG A 454 2.44 0.11 11.55
C ARG A 454 3.09 0.22 12.94
N THR A 455 2.97 1.37 13.60
CA THR A 455 3.50 1.54 14.97
C THR A 455 2.74 0.67 15.97
N VAL A 456 1.40 0.64 15.94
CA VAL A 456 0.59 -0.20 16.83
C VAL A 456 0.85 -1.69 16.56
N GLU A 457 0.90 -2.10 15.29
CA GLU A 457 1.24 -3.47 14.91
C GLU A 457 2.61 -3.89 15.44
N MET A 458 3.64 -3.06 15.26
CA MET A 458 4.98 -3.34 15.78
C MET A 458 4.98 -3.48 17.31
N PHE A 459 4.27 -2.58 18.01
CA PHE A 459 4.09 -2.66 19.46
C PHE A 459 3.47 -3.98 19.88
N MET A 460 2.33 -4.34 19.29
CA MET A 460 1.61 -5.57 19.64
C MET A 460 2.42 -6.82 19.29
N PHE A 461 3.02 -6.87 18.10
CA PHE A 461 3.80 -8.04 17.68
C PHE A 461 5.03 -8.24 18.55
N THR A 462 5.68 -7.16 18.99
CA THR A 462 6.81 -7.22 19.92
C THR A 462 6.38 -7.75 21.29
N ARG A 463 5.28 -7.20 21.86
CA ARG A 463 4.77 -7.63 23.18
C ARG A 463 4.17 -9.03 23.17
N SER A 464 3.84 -9.61 22.01
CA SER A 464 3.35 -10.99 21.91
C SER A 464 4.29 -12.02 22.55
N ARG A 465 5.59 -11.72 22.68
CA ARG A 465 6.58 -12.59 23.33
C ARG A 465 6.28 -12.84 24.81
N GLU A 466 5.64 -11.89 25.48
CA GLU A 466 5.22 -11.99 26.89
C GLU A 466 4.16 -13.09 27.10
N LEU A 467 3.49 -13.51 26.03
CA LEU A 467 2.53 -14.60 26.10
C LEU A 467 3.18 -15.96 26.39
N VAL A 468 4.47 -16.10 26.05
CA VAL A 468 5.18 -17.39 26.02
C VAL A 468 6.40 -17.41 26.94
N GLU A 469 7.00 -16.25 27.21
CA GLU A 469 8.17 -16.15 28.09
C GLU A 469 7.77 -16.36 29.57
N HIS A 470 8.26 -17.45 30.18
CA HIS A 470 7.93 -17.82 31.56
C HIS A 470 8.61 -16.93 32.62
N GLU A 471 9.70 -16.24 32.28
CA GLU A 471 10.46 -15.36 33.21
C GLU A 471 9.79 -14.00 33.42
N THR A 472 8.95 -13.56 32.49
CA THR A 472 8.22 -12.27 32.52
C THR A 472 6.99 -12.28 33.43
N GLN A 473 6.60 -13.44 33.98
CA GLN A 473 5.56 -13.51 35.03
C GLN A 473 5.95 -12.70 36.28
N ASN A 474 7.24 -12.40 36.49
CA ASN A 474 7.73 -11.52 37.55
C ASN A 474 7.91 -10.04 37.12
N LEU A 475 7.72 -9.71 35.83
CA LEU A 475 7.83 -8.34 35.28
C LEU A 475 6.47 -7.68 34.99
N VAL A 476 5.35 -8.40 35.14
CA VAL A 476 3.99 -7.80 35.19
C VAL A 476 3.75 -7.02 36.49
N ALA A 477 4.83 -6.65 37.18
CA ALA A 477 4.87 -5.83 38.38
C ALA A 477 5.04 -4.33 38.06
N ASP A 478 4.74 -3.89 36.84
CA ASP A 478 4.28 -2.52 36.66
C ASP A 478 2.80 -2.49 37.02
N ASP A 479 2.54 -1.88 38.17
CA ASP A 479 1.26 -1.75 38.87
C ASP A 479 0.34 -0.74 38.15
N ASP A 480 0.25 -0.82 36.82
CA ASP A 480 -0.63 0.06 36.05
C ASP A 480 -2.06 -0.50 36.11
N GLU A 481 -2.79 -0.11 37.17
CA GLU A 481 -4.21 -0.40 37.37
C GLU A 481 -5.06 -0.08 36.13
N GLN A 482 -4.55 0.77 35.21
CA GLN A 482 -5.25 1.18 33.99
C GLN A 482 -4.89 0.36 32.74
N PHE A 483 -3.99 -0.61 32.81
CA PHE A 483 -3.53 -1.39 31.64
C PHE A 483 -4.69 -1.94 30.80
N VAL A 484 -5.69 -2.54 31.44
CA VAL A 484 -6.84 -3.17 30.76
C VAL A 484 -7.68 -2.12 30.02
N GLU A 485 -7.91 -0.96 30.62
CA GLU A 485 -8.65 0.16 30.00
C GLU A 485 -7.86 0.82 28.86
N GLN A 486 -6.55 1.01 29.06
CA GLN A 486 -5.66 1.56 28.05
C GLN A 486 -5.57 0.63 26.83
N MET A 487 -5.50 -0.69 27.03
CA MET A 487 -5.47 -1.67 25.93
C MET A 487 -6.77 -1.65 25.13
N GLN A 488 -7.93 -1.58 25.81
CA GLN A 488 -9.23 -1.41 25.13
C GLN A 488 -9.28 -0.10 24.32
N SER A 489 -8.73 0.99 24.86
CA SER A 489 -8.66 2.28 24.17
C SER A 489 -7.78 2.21 22.92
N LEU A 490 -6.62 1.53 23.02
CA LEU A 490 -5.70 1.33 21.90
C LEU A 490 -6.36 0.51 20.78
N VAL A 491 -7.02 -0.59 21.13
CA VAL A 491 -7.77 -1.41 20.17
C VAL A 491 -8.83 -0.61 19.45
N THR A 492 -9.60 0.20 20.19
CA THR A 492 -10.65 1.06 19.62
C THR A 492 -10.08 2.08 18.63
N ALA A 493 -8.95 2.72 18.99
CA ALA A 493 -8.26 3.66 18.13
C ALA A 493 -7.71 2.97 16.87
N TYR A 494 -7.09 1.80 17.02
CA TYR A 494 -6.57 1.01 15.91
C TYR A 494 -7.67 0.62 14.92
N GLN A 495 -8.81 0.08 15.39
CA GLN A 495 -9.93 -0.30 14.52
C GLN A 495 -10.53 0.89 13.77
N SER A 496 -10.61 2.05 14.44
CA SER A 496 -11.04 3.31 13.81
C SER A 496 -10.11 3.73 12.67
N VAL A 497 -8.79 3.63 12.89
CA VAL A 497 -7.80 3.98 11.87
C VAL A 497 -7.76 2.94 10.74
N ALA A 498 -7.86 1.65 11.05
CA ALA A 498 -7.93 0.59 10.04
C ALA A 498 -9.16 0.75 9.13
N SER A 499 -10.30 1.16 9.72
CA SER A 499 -11.52 1.46 8.97
C SER A 499 -11.35 2.66 8.02
N LYS A 500 -10.65 3.72 8.45
CA LYS A 500 -10.31 4.87 7.60
C LYS A 500 -9.34 4.48 6.50
N TRP A 501 -8.32 3.67 6.81
CA TRP A 501 -7.32 3.20 5.86
C TRP A 501 -7.96 2.44 4.70
N ARG A 502 -8.94 1.57 4.97
CA ARG A 502 -9.69 0.82 3.95
C ARG A 502 -10.47 1.70 2.96
N GLN A 503 -10.73 2.96 3.31
CA GLN A 503 -11.44 3.92 2.45
C GLN A 503 -10.49 4.71 1.54
N LEU A 504 -9.16 4.61 1.75
CA LEU A 504 -8.17 5.35 0.97
C LEU A 504 -7.88 4.65 -0.38
N PRO A 505 -7.50 5.40 -1.43
CA PRO A 505 -7.14 4.82 -2.73
C PRO A 505 -5.99 3.81 -2.64
N ARG A 506 -6.11 2.70 -3.38
CA ARG A 506 -5.19 1.55 -3.41
C ARG A 506 -3.83 1.87 -4.08
N ILE A 507 -3.07 2.80 -3.51
CA ILE A 507 -1.71 3.17 -3.96
C ILE A 507 -0.65 2.39 -3.14
N MET A 508 -1.07 1.45 -2.28
CA MET A 508 -0.21 0.85 -1.25
C MET A 508 0.24 -0.58 -1.59
N SER A 509 1.46 -0.91 -1.13
CA SER A 509 2.18 -2.17 -1.40
C SER A 509 1.71 -3.39 -0.59
N ILE A 510 0.58 -3.31 0.13
CA ILE A 510 0.10 -4.36 1.05
C ILE A 510 -1.28 -4.81 0.63
N LEU A 511 -1.53 -6.13 0.65
CA LEU A 511 -2.82 -6.71 0.32
C LEU A 511 -3.91 -6.31 1.33
N ASP A 512 -5.15 -6.16 0.87
CA ASP A 512 -6.29 -5.85 1.75
C ASP A 512 -6.46 -6.97 2.81
N VAL A 513 -6.27 -8.23 2.40
CA VAL A 513 -6.33 -9.38 3.32
C VAL A 513 -5.13 -9.48 4.25
N GLU A 514 -3.98 -8.93 3.88
CA GLU A 514 -2.82 -8.85 4.77
C GLU A 514 -3.07 -7.82 5.88
N GLN A 515 -3.55 -6.63 5.53
CA GLN A 515 -3.92 -5.63 6.55
C GLN A 515 -5.02 -6.15 7.49
N ARG A 516 -5.99 -6.89 6.95
CA ARG A 516 -7.02 -7.57 7.75
C ARG A 516 -6.42 -8.61 8.69
N SER A 517 -5.41 -9.35 8.25
CA SER A 517 -4.71 -10.36 9.07
C SER A 517 -3.89 -9.71 10.19
N ARG A 518 -3.29 -8.55 9.92
CA ARG A 518 -2.61 -7.73 10.94
C ARG A 518 -3.60 -7.22 11.99
N GLU A 519 -4.78 -6.76 11.59
CA GLU A 519 -5.85 -6.38 12.54
C GLU A 519 -6.31 -7.57 13.39
N LEU A 520 -6.59 -8.72 12.76
CA LEU A 520 -6.92 -9.96 13.48
C LEU A 520 -5.88 -10.24 14.56
N LEU A 521 -4.59 -10.19 14.20
CA LEU A 521 -3.50 -10.51 15.10
C LEU A 521 -3.36 -9.49 16.25
N VAL A 522 -3.47 -8.19 15.96
CA VAL A 522 -3.48 -7.13 17.00
C VAL A 522 -4.57 -7.39 18.03
N LEU A 523 -5.79 -7.73 17.59
CA LEU A 523 -6.93 -7.96 18.47
C LEU A 523 -6.76 -9.23 19.31
N TRP A 524 -6.18 -10.29 18.74
CA TRP A 524 -5.89 -11.53 19.46
C TRP A 524 -4.78 -11.36 20.49
N ILE A 525 -3.74 -10.58 20.17
CA ILE A 525 -2.68 -10.23 21.13
C ILE A 525 -3.26 -9.41 22.27
N ALA A 526 -4.06 -8.37 21.98
CA ALA A 526 -4.71 -7.53 23.00
C ALA A 526 -5.54 -8.36 23.97
N PHE A 527 -6.39 -9.24 23.45
CA PHE A 527 -7.16 -10.17 24.26
C PHE A 527 -6.25 -11.07 25.10
N SER A 528 -5.20 -11.66 24.52
CA SER A 528 -4.33 -12.61 25.20
C SER A 528 -3.55 -11.96 26.36
N LEU A 529 -3.04 -10.73 26.17
CA LEU A 529 -2.35 -9.96 27.21
C LEU A 529 -3.31 -9.54 28.32
N VAL A 530 -4.50 -9.04 27.98
CA VAL A 530 -5.54 -8.70 28.98
C VAL A 530 -6.00 -9.95 29.73
N HIS A 531 -6.12 -11.10 29.06
CA HIS A 531 -6.44 -12.36 29.70
C HIS A 531 -5.36 -12.77 30.73
N GLN A 532 -4.07 -12.67 30.39
CA GLN A 532 -3.00 -12.94 31.36
C GLN A 532 -3.14 -12.07 32.62
N ARG A 533 -3.40 -10.77 32.44
CA ARG A 533 -3.59 -9.85 33.58
C ARG A 533 -4.86 -10.15 34.38
N CYS A 534 -5.99 -10.34 33.71
CA CYS A 534 -7.27 -10.61 34.37
C CYS A 534 -7.27 -11.93 35.15
N VAL A 535 -6.49 -12.94 34.75
CA VAL A 535 -6.38 -14.17 35.54
C VAL A 535 -5.59 -13.97 36.83
N VAL A 536 -4.61 -13.05 36.84
CA VAL A 536 -3.90 -12.67 38.07
C VAL A 536 -4.84 -11.90 39.01
N ASP A 537 -5.58 -10.93 38.48
CA ASP A 537 -6.51 -10.10 39.26
C ASP A 537 -7.73 -10.91 39.74
N GLU A 538 -8.24 -11.84 38.92
CA GLU A 538 -9.39 -12.69 39.22
C GLU A 538 -9.06 -14.17 38.95
N PRO A 539 -8.52 -14.88 39.95
CA PRO A 539 -8.08 -16.27 39.83
C PRO A 539 -9.17 -17.26 39.41
N LEU A 540 -10.47 -16.95 39.63
CA LEU A 540 -11.57 -17.80 39.15
C LEU A 540 -11.53 -17.97 37.62
N SER A 541 -11.00 -16.98 36.89
CA SER A 541 -10.84 -17.03 35.43
C SER A 541 -9.92 -18.18 35.01
N ALA A 542 -9.01 -18.63 35.89
CA ALA A 542 -8.12 -19.76 35.64
C ALA A 542 -8.83 -21.13 35.54
N GLU A 543 -10.08 -21.23 35.99
CA GLU A 543 -10.88 -22.46 35.88
C GLU A 543 -11.55 -22.63 34.50
N PHE A 544 -11.46 -21.62 33.63
CA PHE A 544 -12.19 -21.57 32.36
C PHE A 544 -11.23 -21.51 31.16
N ASN A 545 -11.71 -22.03 30.03
CA ASN A 545 -10.98 -21.99 28.78
C ASN A 545 -11.16 -20.63 28.08
N ILE A 546 -10.20 -20.30 27.21
CA ILE A 546 -10.32 -19.23 26.22
C ILE A 546 -11.30 -19.68 25.12
N ALA A 547 -12.23 -18.81 24.74
CA ALA A 547 -13.22 -19.12 23.71
C ALA A 547 -12.70 -19.10 22.27
N LEU A 548 -11.58 -18.42 22.02
CA LEU A 548 -10.93 -18.36 20.71
C LEU A 548 -10.24 -19.70 20.39
N ASP A 549 -10.40 -20.21 19.17
CA ASP A 549 -9.71 -21.41 18.69
C ASP A 549 -8.45 -21.04 17.90
N TRP A 550 -7.27 -21.37 18.43
CA TRP A 550 -5.98 -21.11 17.79
C TRP A 550 -5.87 -21.68 16.37
N LYS A 551 -6.64 -22.72 16.04
CA LYS A 551 -6.68 -23.30 14.68
C LYS A 551 -7.30 -22.36 13.65
N ASP A 552 -8.13 -21.40 14.08
CA ASP A 552 -8.75 -20.43 13.18
C ASP A 552 -7.74 -19.41 12.64
N LEU A 553 -6.59 -19.22 13.29
CA LEU A 553 -5.50 -18.34 12.83
C LEU A 553 -4.92 -18.76 11.47
N LYS A 554 -5.21 -19.98 11.02
CA LYS A 554 -4.79 -20.49 9.71
C LYS A 554 -5.16 -19.59 8.53
N VAL A 555 -6.27 -18.87 8.65
CA VAL A 555 -6.78 -18.02 7.57
C VAL A 555 -5.92 -16.80 7.30
N ALA A 556 -5.07 -16.41 8.25
CA ALA A 556 -4.23 -15.22 8.15
C ALA A 556 -3.29 -15.26 6.94
N VAL A 557 -2.96 -14.07 6.45
CA VAL A 557 -2.05 -13.79 5.34
C VAL A 557 -1.03 -12.78 5.84
N LEU A 558 0.23 -13.20 6.01
CA LEU A 558 1.29 -12.39 6.62
C LEU A 558 2.58 -12.55 5.80
N SER A 559 3.16 -11.43 5.39
CA SER A 559 4.40 -11.37 4.62
C SER A 559 5.64 -11.22 5.50
N ASP A 560 5.50 -10.74 6.74
CA ASP A 560 6.63 -10.46 7.63
C ASP A 560 6.78 -11.50 8.76
N ARG A 561 8.04 -11.81 9.11
CA ARG A 561 8.38 -12.80 10.14
C ARG A 561 8.01 -12.36 11.55
N THR A 562 7.98 -11.06 11.84
CA THR A 562 7.60 -10.55 13.15
C THR A 562 6.13 -10.85 13.46
N ALA A 563 5.23 -10.60 12.50
CA ALA A 563 3.82 -10.94 12.58
C ALA A 563 3.59 -12.45 12.60
N ILE A 564 4.33 -13.22 11.79
CA ILE A 564 4.25 -14.69 11.82
C ILE A 564 4.65 -15.23 13.20
N SER A 565 5.74 -14.72 13.78
CA SER A 565 6.19 -15.12 15.12
C SER A 565 5.16 -14.73 16.18
N ALA A 566 4.58 -13.53 16.09
CA ALA A 566 3.53 -13.09 16.99
C ALA A 566 2.26 -13.96 16.89
N LEU A 567 1.89 -14.40 15.69
CA LEU A 567 0.79 -15.35 15.48
C LEU A 567 1.08 -16.69 16.15
N GLN A 568 2.31 -17.21 16.04
CA GLN A 568 2.70 -18.46 16.70
C GLN A 568 2.67 -18.33 18.23
N ASN A 569 3.13 -17.19 18.78
CA ASN A 569 3.08 -16.92 20.22
C ASN A 569 1.64 -16.94 20.75
N VAL A 570 0.71 -16.30 20.04
CA VAL A 570 -0.72 -16.29 20.39
C VAL A 570 -1.32 -17.69 20.29
N ALA A 571 -0.97 -18.44 19.23
CA ALA A 571 -1.43 -19.81 19.05
C ALA A 571 -0.93 -20.74 20.17
N GLU A 572 0.36 -20.64 20.52
CA GLU A 572 0.99 -21.38 21.62
C GLU A 572 0.32 -21.07 22.95
N TYR A 573 0.10 -19.80 23.27
CA TYR A 573 -0.57 -19.37 24.49
C TYR A 573 -2.00 -19.89 24.59
N THR A 574 -2.81 -19.69 23.55
CA THR A 574 -4.22 -20.11 23.53
C THR A 574 -4.35 -21.63 23.64
N ARG A 575 -3.53 -22.36 22.88
CA ARG A 575 -3.46 -23.84 22.91
C ARG A 575 -3.03 -24.33 24.29
N GLY A 576 -1.89 -23.84 24.78
CA GLY A 576 -1.33 -24.23 26.07
C GLY A 576 -2.28 -23.97 27.24
N TRP A 577 -2.99 -22.84 27.21
CA TRP A 577 -4.02 -22.55 28.21
C TRP A 577 -5.17 -23.57 28.18
N ASN A 578 -5.77 -23.77 27.01
CA ASN A 578 -6.93 -24.65 26.87
C ASN A 578 -6.60 -26.12 27.14
N GLU A 579 -5.38 -26.58 26.82
CA GLU A 579 -4.90 -27.92 27.16
C GLU A 579 -4.66 -28.11 28.66
N LYS A 580 -4.16 -27.07 29.34
CA LYS A 580 -3.88 -27.08 30.79
C LYS A 580 -5.17 -27.06 31.61
N THR A 581 -6.09 -26.15 31.27
CA THR A 581 -7.30 -25.92 32.07
C THR A 581 -8.36 -26.99 31.82
N ARG A 582 -8.52 -27.47 30.57
CA ARG A 582 -9.56 -28.45 30.16
C ARG A 582 -10.98 -28.06 30.60
N GLY A 583 -11.23 -26.76 30.76
CA GLY A 583 -12.51 -26.19 31.18
C GLY A 583 -13.44 -25.91 30.00
N LEU A 584 -14.56 -25.24 30.29
CA LEU A 584 -15.46 -24.73 29.25
C LEU A 584 -15.14 -23.26 28.93
N PRO A 585 -15.37 -22.79 27.69
CA PRO A 585 -14.92 -21.48 27.25
C PRO A 585 -15.74 -20.33 27.85
N LEU A 586 -15.04 -19.33 28.40
CA LEU A 586 -15.67 -18.11 28.93
C LEU A 586 -16.02 -17.14 27.78
N PHE A 587 -17.15 -16.44 27.89
CA PHE A 587 -17.66 -15.47 26.90
C PHE A 587 -18.05 -16.02 25.52
N HIS A 588 -18.15 -17.35 25.36
CA HIS A 588 -18.60 -17.95 24.11
C HIS A 588 -20.11 -17.75 23.88
N LEU A 589 -20.53 -16.86 22.97
CA LEU A 589 -21.95 -16.47 22.83
C LEU A 589 -22.89 -17.57 22.32
N THR A 590 -22.39 -18.61 21.64
CA THR A 590 -23.22 -19.77 21.24
C THR A 590 -23.51 -20.72 22.41
N ASN A 591 -22.61 -20.79 23.40
CA ASN A 591 -22.78 -21.60 24.61
C ASN A 591 -22.44 -20.72 25.82
N GLN A 592 -23.45 -20.04 26.34
CA GLN A 592 -23.28 -19.04 27.40
C GLN A 592 -23.28 -19.65 28.82
N SER A 593 -23.56 -20.95 28.94
CA SER A 593 -23.62 -21.66 30.22
C SER A 593 -22.35 -21.51 31.07
N PRO A 594 -21.13 -21.56 30.51
CA PRO A 594 -19.89 -21.35 31.29
C PRO A 594 -19.79 -19.94 31.86
N THR A 595 -20.11 -18.90 31.07
CA THR A 595 -20.12 -17.51 31.52
C THR A 595 -21.14 -17.28 32.64
N PHE A 596 -22.31 -17.91 32.54
CA PHE A 596 -23.30 -17.85 33.62
C PHE A 596 -22.87 -18.63 34.87
N ALA A 597 -22.17 -19.76 34.71
CA ALA A 597 -21.60 -20.50 35.83
C ALA A 597 -20.50 -19.69 36.54
N PHE A 598 -19.62 -19.03 35.77
CA PHE A 598 -18.63 -18.09 36.27
C PHE A 598 -19.30 -16.98 37.08
N ALA A 599 -20.32 -16.33 36.51
CA ALA A 599 -21.05 -15.24 37.16
C ALA A 599 -21.66 -15.65 38.51
N ARG A 600 -22.23 -16.86 38.59
CA ARG A 600 -22.75 -17.40 39.85
C ARG A 600 -21.64 -17.61 40.87
N LYS A 601 -20.55 -18.29 40.49
CA LYS A 601 -19.41 -18.55 41.37
C LYS A 601 -18.78 -17.24 41.89
N PHE A 602 -18.51 -16.30 40.99
CA PHE A 602 -17.94 -14.99 41.32
C PHE A 602 -18.87 -14.19 42.24
N GLY A 603 -20.15 -14.10 41.88
CA GLY A 603 -21.10 -13.31 42.65
C GLY A 603 -21.35 -13.87 44.05
N MET A 604 -21.22 -15.19 44.23
CA MET A 604 -21.32 -15.86 45.53
C MET A 604 -20.06 -15.76 46.39
N SER A 605 -18.89 -15.47 45.81
CA SER A 605 -17.69 -15.11 46.59
C SER A 605 -17.58 -13.61 46.85
N SER A 606 -18.29 -12.79 46.09
CA SER A 606 -18.26 -11.32 46.19
C SER A 606 -19.15 -10.77 47.31
N ALA A 607 -18.51 -10.23 48.36
CA ALA A 607 -19.22 -9.58 49.47
C ALA A 607 -20.08 -8.38 49.00
N THR A 608 -19.64 -7.65 47.96
CA THR A 608 -20.37 -6.49 47.44
C THR A 608 -21.65 -6.90 46.70
N MET A 609 -21.60 -7.96 45.89
CA MET A 609 -22.77 -8.48 45.18
C MET A 609 -23.76 -9.16 46.13
N ILE A 610 -23.28 -9.90 47.13
CA ILE A 610 -24.13 -10.45 48.20
C ILE A 610 -24.80 -9.32 48.99
N ALA A 611 -24.07 -8.26 49.34
CA ALA A 611 -24.65 -7.10 50.03
C ALA A 611 -25.69 -6.38 49.16
N ALA A 612 -25.48 -6.29 47.84
CA ALA A 612 -26.47 -5.76 46.92
C ALA A 612 -27.74 -6.63 46.87
N TYR A 613 -27.59 -7.96 46.73
CA TYR A 613 -28.70 -8.90 46.80
C TYR A 613 -29.49 -8.80 48.11
N ASN A 614 -28.80 -8.80 49.26
CA ASN A 614 -29.43 -8.71 50.57
C ASN A 614 -30.22 -7.41 50.76
N ARG A 615 -29.66 -6.27 50.29
CA ARG A 615 -30.37 -4.98 50.28
C ARG A 615 -31.63 -5.03 49.42
N GLU A 616 -31.58 -5.69 48.27
CA GLU A 616 -32.76 -5.84 47.42
C GLU A 616 -33.82 -6.75 48.03
N VAL A 617 -33.41 -7.86 48.67
CA VAL A 617 -34.34 -8.74 49.40
C VAL A 617 -35.01 -7.96 50.53
N GLU A 618 -34.26 -7.17 51.30
CA GLU A 618 -34.81 -6.36 52.39
C GLU A 618 -35.75 -5.26 51.87
N SER A 619 -35.36 -4.55 50.80
CA SER A 619 -36.18 -3.52 50.16
C SER A 619 -37.49 -4.10 49.61
N TRP A 620 -37.40 -5.28 48.97
CA TRP A 620 -38.55 -6.02 48.47
C TRP A 620 -39.49 -6.46 49.59
N GLU A 621 -38.97 -7.03 50.68
CA GLU A 621 -39.80 -7.44 51.82
C GLU A 621 -40.49 -6.24 52.49
N LYS A 622 -39.80 -5.10 52.63
CA LYS A 622 -40.42 -3.84 53.09
C LYS A 622 -41.51 -3.38 52.13
N HIS A 623 -41.32 -3.52 50.82
CA HIS A 623 -42.32 -3.15 49.82
C HIS A 623 -43.58 -4.02 49.90
N VAL A 624 -43.41 -5.34 50.04
CA VAL A 624 -44.51 -6.29 50.24
C VAL A 624 -45.25 -5.99 51.56
N GLN A 625 -44.52 -5.71 52.64
CA GLN A 625 -45.12 -5.32 53.92
C GLN A 625 -45.92 -4.02 53.80
N LYS A 626 -45.41 -3.02 53.06
CA LYS A 626 -46.14 -1.77 52.79
C LYS A 626 -47.42 -2.03 52.01
N GLY A 627 -47.39 -2.92 51.02
CA GLY A 627 -48.58 -3.37 50.29
C GLY A 627 -49.62 -4.01 51.20
N TRP A 628 -49.18 -4.85 52.16
CA TRP A 628 -50.07 -5.45 53.15
C TRP A 628 -50.67 -4.42 54.12
N SER A 629 -49.87 -3.49 54.65
CA SER A 629 -50.36 -2.42 55.52
C SER A 629 -51.43 -1.56 54.84
N GLU A 630 -51.32 -1.36 53.52
CA GLU A 630 -52.33 -0.66 52.72
C GLU A 630 -53.64 -1.46 52.59
N VAL A 631 -53.57 -2.79 52.44
CA VAL A 631 -54.74 -3.67 52.48
C VAL A 631 -55.43 -3.59 53.85
N GLU A 632 -54.68 -3.62 54.95
CA GLU A 632 -55.23 -3.49 56.30
C GLU A 632 -55.88 -2.13 56.54
N ARG A 633 -55.28 -1.05 56.03
CA ARG A 633 -55.87 0.30 56.07
C ARG A 633 -57.19 0.34 55.28
N LYS A 634 -57.19 -0.14 54.04
CA LYS A 634 -58.40 -0.21 53.20
C LYS A 634 -59.52 -1.03 53.84
N LYS A 635 -59.20 -2.14 54.53
CA LYS A 635 -60.19 -2.92 55.27
C LYS A 635 -60.84 -2.15 56.41
N ARG A 636 -60.04 -1.43 57.21
CA ARG A 636 -60.56 -0.58 58.29
C ARG A 636 -61.48 0.51 57.74
N GLU A 637 -61.05 1.20 56.69
CA GLU A 637 -61.86 2.21 56.01
C GLU A 637 -63.14 1.62 55.40
N ALA A 638 -63.07 0.43 54.81
CA ALA A 638 -64.24 -0.26 54.28
C ALA A 638 -65.25 -0.59 55.39
N ILE A 639 -64.80 -0.99 56.59
CA ILE A 639 -65.68 -1.21 57.75
C ILE A 639 -66.36 0.10 58.17
N GLU A 640 -65.62 1.21 58.26
CA GLU A 640 -66.18 2.52 58.60
C GLU A 640 -67.20 3.00 57.56
N ILE A 641 -66.89 2.87 56.26
CA ILE A 641 -67.81 3.24 55.18
C ILE A 641 -69.05 2.34 55.19
N ARG A 642 -68.92 1.04 55.49
CA ARG A 642 -70.06 0.12 55.66
C ARG A 642 -70.96 0.51 56.83
N ALA A 643 -70.37 0.89 57.96
CA ALA A 643 -71.12 1.37 59.12
C ALA A 643 -71.86 2.68 58.79
N GLU A 644 -71.22 3.61 58.09
CA GLU A 644 -71.81 4.88 57.66
C GLU A 644 -72.93 4.68 56.63
N ILE A 645 -72.77 3.77 55.66
CA ILE A 645 -73.84 3.38 54.74
C ILE A 645 -75.02 2.81 55.53
N SER A 646 -74.78 1.94 56.51
CA SER A 646 -75.83 1.35 57.34
C SER A 646 -76.57 2.42 58.14
N ARG A 647 -75.86 3.41 58.69
CA ARG A 647 -76.45 4.57 59.38
C ARG A 647 -77.30 5.42 58.44
N LEU A 648 -76.79 5.74 57.25
CA LEU A 648 -77.53 6.49 56.23
C LEU A 648 -78.75 5.70 55.71
N GLU A 649 -78.69 4.37 55.65
CA GLU A 649 -79.83 3.50 55.31
C GLU A 649 -80.92 3.53 56.38
N GLN A 650 -80.53 3.52 57.67
CA GLN A 650 -81.46 3.70 58.79
C GLN A 650 -82.09 5.11 58.78
N GLU A 651 -81.30 6.15 58.54
CA GLU A 651 -81.78 7.54 58.44
C GLU A 651 -82.72 7.72 57.23
N PHE A 652 -82.37 7.14 56.07
CA PHE A 652 -83.23 7.10 54.90
C PHE A 652 -84.57 6.43 55.21
N ALA A 653 -84.57 5.28 55.89
CA ALA A 653 -85.79 4.57 56.29
C ALA A 653 -86.61 5.35 57.33
N SER A 654 -85.97 6.10 58.23
CA SER A 654 -86.65 7.01 59.18
C SER A 654 -87.32 8.17 58.44
N LYS A 655 -86.60 8.85 57.55
CA LYS A 655 -87.12 9.98 56.78
C LYS A 655 -88.20 9.58 55.77
N GLN A 656 -88.14 8.37 55.22
CA GLN A 656 -89.25 7.81 54.44
C GLN A 656 -90.50 7.58 55.28
N ARG A 657 -90.37 7.11 56.52
CA ARG A 657 -91.50 6.98 57.46
C ARG A 657 -92.10 8.34 57.83
N GLU A 658 -91.27 9.33 58.18
CA GLU A 658 -91.72 10.71 58.44
C GLU A 658 -92.48 11.30 57.25
N LEU A 659 -91.98 11.10 56.03
CA LEU A 659 -92.67 11.53 54.80
C LEU A 659 -94.01 10.78 54.58
N ALA A 660 -94.09 9.49 54.92
CA ALA A 660 -95.30 8.69 54.80
C ALA A 660 -96.35 9.07 55.86
N ASP A 661 -95.93 9.32 57.10
CA ASP A 661 -96.78 9.79 58.18
C ASP A 661 -97.33 11.18 57.87
N GLU A 662 -96.49 12.09 57.36
CA GLU A 662 -96.92 13.42 56.92
C GLU A 662 -97.88 13.36 55.72
N ASN A 663 -97.64 12.44 54.76
CA ASN A 663 -98.59 12.19 53.68
C ASN A 663 -99.94 11.70 54.20
N THR A 664 -99.93 10.83 55.22
CA THR A 664 -101.13 10.29 55.86
C THR A 664 -101.87 11.37 56.65
N ARG A 665 -101.14 12.24 57.37
CA ARG A 665 -101.70 13.41 58.07
C ARG A 665 -102.40 14.35 57.09
N LEU A 666 -101.74 14.70 55.98
CA LEU A 666 -102.30 15.57 54.94
C LEU A 666 -103.52 14.93 54.24
N MET A 667 -103.50 13.61 53.99
CA MET A 667 -104.65 12.88 53.43
C MET A 667 -105.87 12.89 54.36
N ARG A 668 -105.66 12.89 55.68
CA ARG A 668 -106.73 12.96 56.68
C ARG A 668 -107.24 14.38 56.92
N ALA A 669 -106.39 15.39 56.79
CA ALA A 669 -106.71 16.78 57.10
C ALA A 669 -107.43 17.53 55.95
N TYR A 670 -107.33 17.08 54.70
CA TYR A 670 -107.90 17.79 53.53
C TYR A 670 -108.76 16.88 52.64
N PRO A 671 -109.93 17.35 52.13
CA PRO A 671 -110.75 16.60 51.18
C PRO A 671 -110.03 16.31 49.85
N PRO A 672 -110.40 15.25 49.09
CA PRO A 672 -109.67 14.79 47.90
C PRO A 672 -109.40 15.86 46.82
N ARG A 673 -110.27 16.87 46.70
CA ARG A 673 -110.11 17.98 45.73
C ARG A 673 -109.11 19.07 46.16
N GLN A 674 -108.87 19.26 47.46
CA GLN A 674 -107.91 20.25 47.99
C GLN A 674 -106.55 19.64 48.38
N TYR A 675 -106.49 18.31 48.41
CA TYR A 675 -105.27 17.55 48.68
C TYR A 675 -104.13 17.90 47.72
N ALA A 676 -104.37 17.99 46.41
CA ALA A 676 -103.32 18.24 45.43
C ALA A 676 -102.63 19.62 45.55
N GLN A 677 -103.34 20.63 46.08
CA GLN A 677 -102.83 22.00 46.25
C GLN A 677 -102.05 22.13 47.57
N SER A 678 -102.60 21.63 48.68
CA SER A 678 -101.90 21.51 49.97
C SER A 678 -100.68 20.59 49.92
N PHE A 679 -100.68 19.58 49.03
CA PHE A 679 -99.54 18.71 48.74
C PHE A 679 -98.35 19.47 48.15
N ARG A 680 -98.57 20.59 47.44
CA ARG A 680 -97.51 21.45 46.88
C ARG A 680 -97.01 22.51 47.88
N GLU A 681 -97.83 22.89 48.86
CA GLU A 681 -97.55 23.97 49.81
C GLU A 681 -96.97 23.50 51.17
N SER A 682 -96.94 22.19 51.45
CA SER A 682 -96.32 21.67 52.67
C SER A 682 -94.80 21.86 52.67
N GLY A 683 -94.33 22.79 53.52
CA GLY A 683 -92.91 23.01 53.79
C GLY A 683 -92.21 21.77 54.34
N ALA A 684 -92.85 21.05 55.27
CA ALA A 684 -92.31 19.82 55.89
C ALA A 684 -92.09 18.70 54.86
N LYS A 685 -93.02 18.52 53.91
CA LYS A 685 -92.89 17.53 52.84
C LYS A 685 -91.77 17.87 51.87
N THR A 686 -91.67 19.14 51.48
CA THR A 686 -90.61 19.63 50.60
C THR A 686 -89.25 19.44 51.26
N GLN A 687 -89.17 19.72 52.57
CA GLN A 687 -88.01 19.47 53.39
C GLN A 687 -87.64 17.98 53.45
N PHE A 688 -88.57 17.08 53.80
CA PHE A 688 -88.28 15.64 53.85
C PHE A 688 -87.88 15.06 52.48
N LYS A 689 -88.49 15.53 51.37
CA LYS A 689 -88.07 15.14 50.02
C LYS A 689 -86.66 15.64 49.68
N ALA A 690 -86.30 16.85 50.10
CA ALA A 690 -84.96 17.39 49.92
C ALA A 690 -83.92 16.63 50.75
N GLU A 691 -84.24 16.31 52.01
CA GLU A 691 -83.41 15.49 52.91
C GLU A 691 -83.22 14.07 52.35
N ILE A 692 -84.29 13.41 51.90
CA ILE A 692 -84.22 12.09 51.24
C ILE A 692 -83.36 12.14 49.98
N LYS A 693 -83.47 13.20 49.17
CA LYS A 693 -82.63 13.37 47.97
C LYS A 693 -81.15 13.56 48.35
N LYS A 694 -80.87 14.29 49.43
CA LYS A 694 -79.52 14.50 49.97
C LYS A 694 -78.91 13.20 50.49
N ILE A 695 -79.61 12.48 51.37
CA ILE A 695 -79.21 11.15 51.87
C ILE A 695 -79.02 10.18 50.68
N LYS A 696 -79.96 10.23 49.71
CA LYS A 696 -79.89 9.69 48.34
C LYS A 696 -78.49 9.76 47.74
N ALA A 697 -78.04 11.00 47.56
CA ALA A 697 -76.78 11.34 46.92
C ALA A 697 -75.57 10.95 47.78
N GLU A 698 -75.64 11.16 49.10
CA GLU A 698 -74.57 10.81 50.04
C GLU A 698 -74.35 9.29 50.12
N MET A 699 -75.42 8.50 50.19
CA MET A 699 -75.36 7.04 50.09
C MET A 699 -74.73 6.59 48.77
N LYS A 700 -75.13 7.18 47.63
CA LYS A 700 -74.53 6.86 46.33
C LYS A 700 -73.03 7.18 46.32
N LYS A 701 -72.63 8.33 46.87
CA LYS A 701 -71.23 8.74 47.01
C LYS A 701 -70.45 7.76 47.90
N LYS A 702 -71.00 7.37 49.05
CA LYS A 702 -70.38 6.41 49.98
C LYS A 702 -70.30 5.00 49.40
N LYS A 703 -71.32 4.53 48.66
CA LYS A 703 -71.29 3.24 47.94
C LYS A 703 -70.23 3.22 46.83
N LEU A 704 -70.05 4.33 46.09
CA LEU A 704 -68.95 4.47 45.13
C LEU A 704 -67.59 4.49 45.82
N SER A 705 -67.46 5.23 46.93
CA SER A 705 -66.25 5.23 47.75
C SER A 705 -65.92 3.83 48.26
N LEU A 706 -66.92 3.07 48.76
CA LEU A 706 -66.74 1.70 49.21
C LEU A 706 -66.22 0.81 48.08
N LYS A 707 -66.82 0.91 46.89
CA LYS A 707 -66.40 0.13 45.71
C LYS A 707 -64.92 0.37 45.37
N ALA A 708 -64.45 1.62 45.44
CA ALA A 708 -63.05 1.96 45.22
C ALA A 708 -62.14 1.51 46.38
N THR A 709 -62.58 1.64 47.63
CA THR A 709 -61.80 1.24 48.81
C THR A 709 -61.62 -0.27 48.90
N ILE A 710 -62.64 -1.07 48.55
CA ILE A 710 -62.56 -2.54 48.61
C ILE A 710 -61.80 -3.14 47.43
N GLU A 711 -61.49 -2.37 46.40
CA GLU A 711 -60.74 -2.84 45.23
C GLU A 711 -59.35 -3.33 45.65
N ALA A 712 -59.04 -4.56 45.24
CA ALA A 712 -57.77 -5.19 45.55
C ALA A 712 -56.59 -4.37 44.96
N PRO A 713 -55.45 -4.31 45.64
CA PRO A 713 -54.26 -3.66 45.10
C PRO A 713 -53.76 -4.40 43.86
N GLN A 714 -53.08 -3.64 42.99
CA GLN A 714 -52.40 -4.21 41.82
C GLN A 714 -51.36 -5.25 42.25
N PRO A 715 -51.17 -6.34 41.49
CA PRO A 715 -50.16 -7.34 41.80
C PRO A 715 -48.75 -6.73 41.77
N LEU A 716 -47.93 -7.14 42.71
CA LEU A 716 -46.50 -6.80 42.76
C LEU A 716 -45.73 -7.82 41.92
N THR A 717 -44.87 -7.36 41.01
CA THR A 717 -43.99 -8.27 40.24
C THR A 717 -42.60 -8.24 40.85
N ARG A 718 -42.03 -9.42 41.15
CA ARG A 718 -40.69 -9.50 41.75
C ARG A 718 -39.62 -9.01 40.75
N PRO A 719 -38.74 -8.08 41.13
CA PRO A 719 -37.78 -7.46 40.20
C PRO A 719 -36.57 -8.34 39.87
N LEU A 720 -36.24 -9.32 40.72
CA LEU A 720 -35.16 -10.29 40.52
C LEU A 720 -35.70 -11.73 40.63
N PRO A 721 -35.00 -12.73 40.08
CA PRO A 721 -35.30 -14.14 40.30
C PRO A 721 -35.44 -14.50 41.78
N ALA A 722 -36.30 -15.49 42.08
CA ALA A 722 -36.55 -15.91 43.45
C ALA A 722 -35.40 -16.74 44.06
N LEU A 723 -34.66 -17.48 43.23
CA LEU A 723 -33.48 -18.22 43.65
C LEU A 723 -32.28 -17.28 43.73
N GLN A 724 -31.51 -17.41 44.81
CA GLN A 724 -30.35 -16.56 45.07
C GLN A 724 -29.30 -16.67 43.96
N ASP A 725 -28.98 -17.88 43.51
CA ASP A 725 -28.04 -18.15 42.43
C ASP A 725 -28.39 -17.40 41.15
N ASP A 726 -29.65 -17.45 40.73
CA ASP A 726 -30.13 -16.78 39.52
C ASP A 726 -30.15 -15.25 39.70
N ALA A 727 -30.52 -14.77 40.89
CA ALA A 727 -30.50 -13.34 41.19
C ALA A 727 -29.07 -12.78 41.20
N ILE A 728 -28.13 -13.50 41.81
CA ILE A 728 -26.71 -13.16 41.83
C ILE A 728 -26.12 -13.16 40.42
N GLN A 729 -26.49 -14.13 39.59
CA GLN A 729 -26.10 -14.13 38.17
C GLN A 729 -26.57 -12.86 37.45
N VAL A 730 -27.83 -12.44 37.67
CA VAL A 730 -28.38 -11.22 37.05
C VAL A 730 -27.67 -9.98 37.59
N ILE A 731 -27.44 -9.90 38.90
CA ILE A 731 -26.68 -8.80 39.52
C ILE A 731 -25.28 -8.71 38.90
N PHE A 732 -24.56 -9.83 38.83
CA PHE A 732 -23.24 -9.88 38.18
C PHE A 732 -23.30 -9.36 36.74
N MET A 733 -24.29 -9.75 35.95
CA MET A 733 -24.37 -9.31 34.54
C MET A 733 -24.73 -7.82 34.39
N LEU A 734 -25.40 -7.21 35.36
CA LEU A 734 -25.68 -5.77 35.38
C LEU A 734 -24.52 -4.96 35.94
N THR A 735 -23.74 -5.54 36.87
CA THR A 735 -22.65 -4.88 37.58
C THR A 735 -21.34 -5.64 37.36
N MET A 736 -21.10 -6.11 36.13
CA MET A 736 -19.91 -6.91 35.82
C MET A 736 -18.67 -6.07 36.11
N PRO A 737 -17.66 -6.59 36.82
CA PRO A 737 -16.42 -5.86 37.06
C PRO A 737 -15.80 -5.39 35.75
N ARG A 738 -15.28 -4.16 35.74
CA ARG A 738 -14.86 -3.49 34.51
C ARG A 738 -13.79 -4.26 33.73
N ASN A 739 -12.80 -4.84 34.41
CA ASN A 739 -11.75 -5.63 33.76
C ASN A 739 -12.31 -6.90 33.09
N LEU A 740 -13.28 -7.57 33.71
CA LEU A 740 -13.95 -8.74 33.13
C LEU A 740 -14.86 -8.36 31.96
N GLU A 741 -15.52 -7.22 32.04
CA GLU A 741 -16.30 -6.68 30.93
C GLU A 741 -15.41 -6.39 29.71
N ILE A 742 -14.25 -5.75 29.92
CA ILE A 742 -13.27 -5.48 28.86
C ILE A 742 -12.70 -6.80 28.30
N LEU A 743 -12.34 -7.76 29.16
CA LEU A 743 -11.88 -9.08 28.74
C LEU A 743 -12.89 -9.76 27.81
N GLY A 744 -14.17 -9.79 28.19
CA GLY A 744 -15.22 -10.36 27.37
C GLY A 744 -15.42 -9.60 26.06
N ASN A 745 -15.36 -8.26 26.09
CA ASN A 745 -15.47 -7.42 24.91
C ASN A 745 -14.31 -7.67 23.92
N LEU A 746 -13.07 -7.75 24.41
CA LEU A 746 -11.90 -8.07 23.59
C LEU A 746 -11.96 -9.49 23.03
N CYS A 747 -12.46 -10.47 23.80
CA CYS A 747 -12.68 -11.82 23.30
C CYS A 747 -13.63 -11.84 22.09
N LEU A 748 -14.75 -11.11 22.19
CA LEU A 748 -15.74 -11.04 21.10
C LEU A 748 -15.26 -10.20 19.93
N THR A 749 -14.48 -9.16 20.20
CA THR A 749 -13.85 -8.33 19.16
C THR A 749 -12.80 -9.12 18.39
N ALA A 750 -11.97 -9.91 19.07
CA ALA A 750 -10.99 -10.81 18.47
C ALA A 750 -11.67 -11.91 17.62
N GLN A 751 -12.77 -12.51 18.11
CA GLN A 751 -13.56 -13.44 17.31
C GLN A 751 -14.22 -12.75 16.11
N ARG A 752 -14.73 -11.52 16.28
CA ARG A 752 -15.38 -10.74 15.22
C ARG A 752 -14.45 -10.47 14.05
N ALA A 753 -13.14 -10.32 14.31
CA ALA A 753 -12.13 -10.08 13.29
C ALA A 753 -11.93 -11.26 12.32
N LEU A 754 -12.26 -12.49 12.73
CA LEU A 754 -12.30 -13.65 11.83
C LEU A 754 -13.48 -13.59 10.85
N GLY A 755 -14.63 -13.09 11.29
CA GLY A 755 -15.85 -13.05 10.49
C GLY A 755 -15.83 -11.96 9.41
N PRO A 756 -16.59 -12.09 8.30
CA PRO A 756 -16.64 -11.10 7.21
C PRO A 756 -16.87 -9.66 7.69
N VAL A 757 -16.38 -8.65 6.96
CA VAL A 757 -16.54 -7.22 7.37
C VAL A 757 -18.01 -6.88 7.62
N GLU A 758 -18.90 -7.33 6.74
CA GLU A 758 -20.35 -7.21 6.91
C GLU A 758 -20.89 -8.37 7.75
N ALA A 759 -21.78 -8.06 8.69
CA ALA A 759 -22.42 -9.08 9.51
C ALA A 759 -23.30 -9.99 8.63
N THR A 760 -23.16 -11.29 8.82
CA THR A 760 -23.98 -12.28 8.10
C THR A 760 -25.30 -12.53 8.82
N THR A 761 -26.31 -13.03 8.10
CA THR A 761 -27.64 -13.34 8.68
C THR A 761 -27.54 -14.34 9.83
N GLU A 762 -26.61 -15.28 9.77
CA GLU A 762 -26.38 -16.25 10.83
C GLU A 762 -25.82 -15.58 12.10
N MET A 763 -24.95 -14.58 11.96
CA MET A 763 -24.38 -13.82 13.07
C MET A 763 -25.43 -12.93 13.75
N THR A 764 -26.33 -12.32 12.99
CA THR A 764 -27.36 -11.39 13.50
C THR A 764 -28.63 -12.11 13.99
N ALA A 765 -28.75 -13.42 13.75
CA ALA A 765 -29.87 -14.22 14.23
C ALA A 765 -29.89 -14.32 15.77
N VAL A 766 -30.70 -13.46 16.40
CA VAL A 766 -31.04 -13.51 17.82
C VAL A 766 -32.39 -14.23 17.98
N SER A 767 -32.38 -15.43 18.56
CA SER A 767 -33.59 -16.24 18.74
C SER A 767 -33.84 -16.51 20.22
N GLY A 768 -35.10 -16.44 20.67
CA GLY A 768 -35.51 -16.89 22.00
C GLY A 768 -35.24 -15.92 23.17
N LEU A 769 -35.01 -14.63 22.90
CA LEU A 769 -34.85 -13.61 23.94
C LEU A 769 -36.08 -12.69 24.03
N SER A 770 -36.33 -12.17 25.23
CA SER A 770 -37.37 -11.17 25.47
C SER A 770 -37.07 -9.85 24.76
N SER A 771 -38.10 -9.07 24.45
CA SER A 771 -37.98 -7.68 23.97
C SER A 771 -37.52 -6.70 25.06
N THR A 772 -37.53 -7.10 26.33
CA THR A 772 -37.18 -6.26 27.49
C THR A 772 -35.87 -6.72 28.09
N THR A 773 -34.95 -5.81 28.37
CA THR A 773 -33.66 -6.14 29.03
C THR A 773 -33.82 -6.33 30.54
N TRP A 774 -32.84 -6.96 31.19
CA TRP A 774 -32.84 -7.11 32.65
C TRP A 774 -32.87 -5.76 33.38
N GLN A 775 -32.13 -4.75 32.87
CA GLN A 775 -32.14 -3.41 33.44
C GLN A 775 -33.50 -2.74 33.34
N GLN A 776 -34.18 -2.89 32.19
CA GLN A 776 -35.53 -2.34 32.00
C GLN A 776 -36.54 -3.06 32.89
N PHE A 777 -36.51 -4.39 32.91
CA PHE A 777 -37.39 -5.20 33.75
C PHE A 777 -37.23 -4.84 35.24
N TYR A 778 -35.99 -4.78 35.72
CA TYR A 778 -35.68 -4.37 37.09
C TYR A 778 -36.16 -2.93 37.35
N SER A 779 -35.86 -1.97 36.48
CA SER A 779 -36.23 -0.56 36.67
C SER A 779 -37.74 -0.32 36.71
N THR A 780 -38.53 -1.16 36.02
CA THR A 780 -40.00 -1.10 36.01
C THR A 780 -40.62 -1.68 37.28
N HIS A 781 -40.00 -2.69 37.88
CA HIS A 781 -40.61 -3.46 38.98
C HIS A 781 -39.95 -3.26 40.34
N ALA A 782 -38.73 -2.73 40.40
CA ALA A 782 -38.00 -2.56 41.64
C ALA A 782 -38.56 -1.39 42.47
N PRO A 783 -38.79 -1.58 43.78
CA PRO A 783 -39.28 -0.52 44.66
C PRO A 783 -38.23 0.57 44.92
N SER A 784 -36.96 0.23 44.77
CA SER A 784 -35.80 1.12 44.92
C SER A 784 -34.84 0.90 43.76
N ARG A 785 -34.33 1.96 43.14
CA ARG A 785 -33.35 1.89 42.05
C ARG A 785 -31.92 1.78 42.59
N VAL A 786 -31.64 0.72 43.32
CA VAL A 786 -30.32 0.51 43.94
C VAL A 786 -29.36 -0.13 42.94
N LEU A 787 -29.85 -1.07 42.13
CA LEU A 787 -29.07 -1.66 41.04
C LEU A 787 -29.16 -0.78 39.79
N ASN A 788 -28.04 -0.15 39.46
CA ASN A 788 -27.83 0.49 38.18
C ASN A 788 -26.90 -0.39 37.36
N ALA A 789 -27.27 -0.66 36.11
CA ALA A 789 -26.36 -1.30 35.18
C ALA A 789 -25.11 -0.41 35.02
N VAL A 790 -23.95 -0.96 35.37
CA VAL A 790 -22.64 -0.35 35.14
C VAL A 790 -22.03 -0.92 33.86
N THR A 791 -22.43 -2.14 33.49
CA THR A 791 -22.05 -2.79 32.24
C THR A 791 -22.65 -2.04 31.04
N THR A 792 -21.78 -1.67 30.10
CA THR A 792 -22.06 -0.90 28.89
C THR A 792 -21.87 -1.72 27.61
N MET A 793 -20.99 -2.73 27.62
CA MET A 793 -20.61 -3.53 26.45
C MET A 793 -21.55 -4.72 26.24
N PHE A 794 -22.07 -5.27 27.34
CA PHE A 794 -23.01 -6.39 27.31
C PHE A 794 -24.40 -5.97 27.69
N THR A 795 -25.39 -6.59 27.05
CA THR A 795 -26.79 -6.44 27.44
C THR A 795 -27.33 -7.80 27.87
N ALA A 796 -27.64 -7.90 29.16
CA ALA A 796 -28.32 -9.04 29.74
C ALA A 796 -29.82 -8.96 29.48
N ILE A 797 -30.39 -10.03 28.95
CA ILE A 797 -31.79 -10.12 28.56
C ILE A 797 -32.40 -11.35 29.22
N PRO A 798 -33.53 -11.24 29.93
CA PRO A 798 -34.27 -12.40 30.39
C PRO A 798 -34.66 -13.28 29.19
N GLY A 799 -34.54 -14.59 29.34
CA GLY A 799 -35.13 -15.53 28.38
C GLY A 799 -36.65 -15.31 28.29
N CYS A 800 -37.29 -15.90 27.29
CA CYS A 800 -38.75 -15.86 27.19
C CYS A 800 -39.39 -16.24 28.53
N PHE A 801 -40.16 -15.33 29.11
CA PHE A 801 -40.75 -15.49 30.43
C PHE A 801 -42.27 -15.44 30.37
N TYR A 802 -42.89 -16.16 31.29
CA TYR A 802 -44.33 -16.14 31.48
C TYR A 802 -44.64 -15.45 32.80
N LEU A 803 -45.48 -14.41 32.73
CA LEU A 803 -46.15 -13.87 33.89
C LEU A 803 -47.45 -14.66 34.07
N PRO A 804 -47.66 -15.31 35.22
CA PRO A 804 -48.93 -15.97 35.51
C PRO A 804 -50.09 -15.03 35.27
N GLY A 805 -51.13 -15.51 34.58
CA GLY A 805 -52.37 -14.75 34.43
C GLY A 805 -52.90 -14.34 35.80
N TYR A 806 -53.18 -13.05 35.98
CA TYR A 806 -53.65 -12.53 37.26
C TYR A 806 -55.09 -13.00 37.53
N GLY A 807 -55.22 -14.11 38.25
CA GLY A 807 -56.47 -14.59 38.84
C GLY A 807 -56.63 -14.20 40.31
N GLY A 808 -55.90 -13.16 40.75
CA GLY A 808 -55.85 -12.73 42.15
C GLY A 808 -57.18 -12.19 42.69
N PRO A 809 -57.24 -11.88 43.99
CA PRO A 809 -58.46 -11.49 44.66
C PRO A 809 -59.07 -10.23 44.02
N SER A 810 -60.40 -10.22 43.87
CA SER A 810 -61.14 -9.06 43.36
C SER A 810 -61.38 -7.99 44.42
N THR A 811 -61.29 -8.36 45.71
CA THR A 811 -61.49 -7.44 46.84
C THR A 811 -60.48 -7.65 47.95
N VAL A 812 -60.18 -6.58 48.69
CA VAL A 812 -59.30 -6.61 49.87
C VAL A 812 -59.82 -7.49 50.99
N ASP A 813 -61.13 -7.72 51.10
CA ASP A 813 -61.73 -8.58 52.13
C ASP A 813 -61.38 -10.06 51.93
N SER A 814 -61.06 -10.46 50.70
CA SER A 814 -60.74 -11.85 50.33
C SER A 814 -59.39 -12.32 50.89
N LEU A 815 -58.50 -11.38 51.21
CA LEU A 815 -57.17 -11.63 51.74
C LEU A 815 -57.22 -11.73 53.27
N LYS A 816 -56.75 -12.80 53.91
CA LYS A 816 -56.84 -12.97 55.37
C LYS A 816 -55.57 -12.59 56.13
N ASN A 817 -54.40 -12.84 55.54
CA ASN A 817 -53.10 -12.62 56.17
C ASN A 817 -52.04 -12.30 55.10
N ILE A 818 -50.86 -11.88 55.56
CA ILE A 818 -49.75 -11.52 54.68
C ILE A 818 -49.24 -12.70 53.83
N SER A 819 -49.30 -13.94 54.34
CA SER A 819 -48.89 -15.13 53.59
C SER A 819 -49.79 -15.37 52.37
N GLN A 820 -51.10 -15.21 52.53
CA GLN A 820 -52.06 -15.28 51.43
C GLN A 820 -51.85 -14.13 50.44
N TYR A 821 -51.59 -12.91 50.93
CA TYR A 821 -51.23 -11.78 50.07
C TYR A 821 -49.96 -12.05 49.25
N LYS A 822 -48.92 -12.63 49.85
CA LYS A 822 -47.70 -13.06 49.13
C LYS A 822 -48.01 -14.12 48.07
N ALA A 823 -48.91 -15.06 48.34
CA ALA A 823 -49.24 -16.12 47.39
C ALA A 823 -50.10 -15.64 46.21
N GLU A 824 -51.05 -14.72 46.44
CA GLU A 824 -52.06 -14.34 45.45
C GLU A 824 -51.79 -12.98 44.77
N CYS A 825 -50.99 -12.10 45.39
CA CYS A 825 -50.73 -10.75 44.89
C CYS A 825 -49.25 -10.48 44.58
N VAL A 826 -48.34 -11.43 44.81
CA VAL A 826 -46.96 -11.34 44.33
C VAL A 826 -46.75 -12.29 43.16
N LEU A 827 -46.46 -11.72 42.00
CA LEU A 827 -46.12 -12.43 40.78
C LEU A 827 -44.61 -12.68 40.75
N ASN A 828 -44.23 -13.96 40.81
CA ASN A 828 -42.86 -14.39 40.52
C ASN A 828 -42.78 -14.73 39.03
N PRO A 829 -42.02 -13.98 38.22
CA PRO A 829 -41.83 -14.32 36.81
C PRO A 829 -41.15 -15.69 36.70
N THR A 830 -41.69 -16.59 35.87
CA THR A 830 -40.99 -17.83 35.52
C THR A 830 -40.09 -17.55 34.34
N LEU A 831 -38.79 -17.44 34.59
CA LEU A 831 -37.79 -17.08 33.61
C LEU A 831 -37.12 -18.35 33.07
N ASN A 832 -37.08 -18.49 31.76
CA ASN A 832 -36.36 -19.60 31.10
C ASN A 832 -34.87 -19.23 30.91
N GLY A 833 -34.22 -18.82 31.99
CA GLY A 833 -32.83 -18.41 32.01
C GLY A 833 -32.59 -16.95 31.59
N THR A 834 -31.32 -16.64 31.34
CA THR A 834 -30.83 -15.33 30.89
C THR A 834 -30.01 -15.53 29.62
N GLY A 835 -30.11 -14.60 28.68
CA GLY A 835 -29.21 -14.49 27.54
C GLY A 835 -28.35 -13.23 27.64
N LEU A 836 -27.12 -13.34 27.18
CA LEU A 836 -26.18 -12.24 27.03
C LEU A 836 -26.09 -11.88 25.55
N THR A 837 -26.19 -10.60 25.26
CA THR A 837 -25.98 -10.04 23.91
C THR A 837 -24.86 -9.03 23.94
N TRP A 838 -24.19 -8.87 22.80
CA TRP A 838 -23.05 -8.00 22.61
C TRP A 838 -23.23 -7.20 21.33
N LYS A 839 -22.69 -5.99 21.32
CA LYS A 839 -22.68 -5.12 20.15
C LYS A 839 -21.25 -4.96 19.66
N ASP A 840 -21.06 -5.04 18.35
CA ASP A 840 -19.76 -4.78 17.77
C ASP A 840 -19.45 -3.26 17.71
N SER A 841 -18.28 -2.91 17.17
CA SER A 841 -17.83 -1.52 17.04
C SER A 841 -18.75 -0.64 16.16
N THR A 842 -19.64 -1.25 15.36
CA THR A 842 -20.64 -0.53 14.56
C THR A 842 -21.96 -0.32 15.31
N GLY A 843 -22.11 -0.95 16.49
CA GLY A 843 -23.31 -0.92 17.30
C GLY A 843 -24.34 -2.01 16.96
N GLU A 844 -24.01 -2.92 16.04
CA GLU A 844 -24.88 -4.01 15.63
C GLU A 844 -24.83 -5.17 16.64
N VAL A 845 -26.00 -5.71 17.02
CA VAL A 845 -26.10 -6.86 17.93
C VAL A 845 -25.89 -8.15 17.13
N LEU A 846 -24.83 -8.89 17.44
CA LEU A 846 -24.51 -10.13 16.72
C LEU A 846 -23.72 -11.12 17.58
N ASN A 847 -23.63 -12.37 17.10
CA ASN A 847 -22.77 -13.42 17.66
C ASN A 847 -21.65 -13.78 16.66
N PRO A 848 -20.39 -13.42 16.94
CA PRO A 848 -19.28 -13.66 16.01
C PRO A 848 -18.89 -15.15 15.89
N PHE A 849 -19.24 -15.99 16.85
CA PHE A 849 -19.01 -17.45 16.81
C PHE A 849 -19.97 -18.20 15.87
N LYS A 850 -20.98 -17.53 15.31
CA LYS A 850 -21.89 -18.13 14.31
C LYS A 850 -21.39 -17.98 12.88
N ALA A 851 -20.28 -17.27 12.65
CA ALA A 851 -19.70 -17.17 11.31
C ALA A 851 -19.30 -18.57 10.80
N THR A 852 -19.76 -18.94 9.62
CA THR A 852 -19.46 -20.27 9.07
C THR A 852 -17.99 -20.35 8.61
N PRO A 853 -17.33 -21.53 8.72
CA PRO A 853 -15.92 -21.68 8.33
C PRO A 853 -15.63 -21.20 6.91
N THR A 854 -16.52 -21.49 5.96
CA THR A 854 -16.40 -21.04 4.57
C THR A 854 -16.40 -19.51 4.43
N ARG A 855 -17.25 -18.81 5.20
CA ARG A 855 -17.32 -17.34 5.17
C ARG A 855 -16.09 -16.71 5.80
N VAL A 856 -15.60 -17.29 6.90
CA VAL A 856 -14.34 -16.87 7.55
C VAL A 856 -13.20 -17.01 6.54
N ILE A 857 -12.99 -18.19 5.98
CA ILE A 857 -11.94 -18.45 4.98
C ILE A 857 -12.02 -17.48 3.80
N ASN A 858 -13.20 -17.30 3.19
CA ASN A 858 -13.37 -16.42 2.04
C ASN A 858 -13.09 -14.95 2.34
N SER A 859 -13.17 -14.53 3.60
CA SER A 859 -12.86 -13.15 4.00
C SER A 859 -11.37 -12.82 4.04
N PHE A 860 -10.50 -13.84 4.00
CA PHE A 860 -9.04 -13.72 3.97
C PHE A 860 -8.43 -14.21 2.64
N ILE A 861 -9.24 -14.23 1.59
CA ILE A 861 -8.79 -14.51 0.23
C ILE A 861 -8.80 -13.22 -0.57
N GLU A 862 -7.64 -12.82 -1.08
CA GLU A 862 -7.52 -11.59 -1.86
C GLU A 862 -8.37 -11.66 -3.13
N ARG A 863 -9.04 -10.54 -3.45
CA ARG A 863 -9.90 -10.47 -4.64
C ARG A 863 -9.06 -10.10 -5.84
N ILE A 864 -9.17 -10.90 -6.89
CA ILE A 864 -8.57 -10.58 -8.19
C ILE A 864 -9.36 -9.41 -8.80
N SER A 865 -8.68 -8.35 -9.18
CA SER A 865 -9.30 -7.14 -9.78
C SER A 865 -9.83 -7.41 -11.19
N GLU A 866 -10.70 -6.52 -11.69
CA GLU A 866 -11.12 -6.54 -13.10
C GLU A 866 -9.91 -6.31 -14.03
N PRO A 867 -9.87 -6.92 -15.23
CA PRO A 867 -10.92 -7.74 -15.86
C PRO A 867 -10.94 -9.23 -15.44
N PHE A 868 -10.08 -9.65 -14.52
CA PHE A 868 -9.78 -11.06 -14.29
C PHE A 868 -10.54 -11.72 -13.12
N GLN A 869 -11.57 -11.06 -12.59
CA GLN A 869 -12.37 -11.57 -11.46
C GLN A 869 -12.92 -13.00 -11.67
N HIS A 870 -13.21 -13.40 -12.91
CA HIS A 870 -13.70 -14.74 -13.23
C HIS A 870 -12.68 -15.85 -12.90
N PHE A 871 -11.39 -15.53 -12.71
CA PHE A 871 -10.37 -16.46 -12.22
C PHE A 871 -10.27 -16.55 -10.69
N GLN A 872 -11.17 -15.93 -9.93
CA GLN A 872 -11.14 -15.97 -8.45
C GLN A 872 -11.10 -17.41 -7.89
N TRP A 873 -11.64 -18.39 -8.61
CA TRP A 873 -11.58 -19.81 -8.25
C TRP A 873 -10.13 -20.32 -8.13
N MET A 874 -9.18 -19.77 -8.89
CA MET A 874 -7.75 -20.08 -8.76
C MET A 874 -7.18 -19.62 -7.42
N ASN A 875 -7.76 -18.58 -6.84
CA ASN A 875 -7.37 -18.04 -5.53
C ASN A 875 -8.25 -18.54 -4.37
N ALA A 876 -9.07 -19.58 -4.55
CA ALA A 876 -9.80 -20.17 -3.43
C ALA A 876 -8.86 -20.81 -2.37
N TRP A 877 -9.34 -21.10 -1.16
CA TRP A 877 -8.60 -21.89 -0.17
C TRP A 877 -8.61 -23.39 -0.54
N PRO A 878 -7.50 -24.14 -0.39
CA PRO A 878 -7.46 -25.58 -0.67
C PRO A 878 -8.32 -26.37 0.34
N GLY A 879 -9.30 -27.13 -0.14
CA GLY A 879 -10.22 -27.92 0.69
C GLY A 879 -9.81 -29.40 0.84
N GLU A 880 -10.44 -30.11 1.78
CA GLU A 880 -10.18 -31.54 2.06
C GLU A 880 -10.78 -32.51 1.01
N ASN A 881 -11.83 -32.09 0.30
CA ASN A 881 -12.48 -32.88 -0.76
C ASN A 881 -11.98 -32.44 -2.14
N ASP A 882 -10.79 -32.91 -2.50
CA ASP A 882 -9.97 -32.38 -3.58
C ASP A 882 -10.42 -32.79 -5.00
N THR A 883 -11.26 -31.95 -5.60
CA THR A 883 -11.52 -31.95 -7.06
C THR A 883 -10.86 -30.75 -7.74
N ARG A 884 -10.08 -29.96 -7.00
CA ARG A 884 -9.57 -28.66 -7.47
C ARG A 884 -8.45 -28.82 -8.47
N GLY A 885 -7.60 -29.83 -8.28
CA GLY A 885 -6.63 -30.24 -9.30
C GLY A 885 -7.27 -30.49 -10.66
N ASN A 886 -8.55 -30.90 -10.72
CA ASN A 886 -9.29 -31.13 -11.96
C ASN A 886 -9.98 -29.87 -12.51
N GLN A 887 -10.25 -28.86 -11.67
CA GLN A 887 -10.92 -27.63 -12.11
C GLN A 887 -10.10 -26.85 -13.13
N VAL A 888 -8.77 -26.81 -12.98
CA VAL A 888 -7.90 -26.13 -13.96
C VAL A 888 -7.98 -26.78 -15.34
N TYR A 889 -8.04 -28.11 -15.40
CA TYR A 889 -8.17 -28.84 -16.66
C TYR A 889 -9.58 -28.70 -17.25
N ALA A 890 -10.62 -28.70 -16.42
CA ALA A 890 -12.00 -28.49 -16.87
C ALA A 890 -12.22 -27.08 -17.44
N LYS A 891 -11.48 -26.08 -16.94
CA LYS A 891 -11.56 -24.67 -17.34
C LYS A 891 -10.47 -24.22 -18.31
N LEU A 892 -9.79 -25.15 -18.99
CA LEU A 892 -8.81 -24.81 -20.02
C LEU A 892 -9.40 -23.96 -21.16
N HIS A 893 -10.71 -24.02 -21.37
CA HIS A 893 -11.41 -23.18 -22.35
C HIS A 893 -11.51 -21.71 -21.93
N ASP A 894 -11.34 -21.40 -20.64
CA ASP A 894 -11.34 -20.03 -20.10
C ASP A 894 -9.92 -19.41 -20.10
N GLN A 895 -8.93 -20.07 -20.72
CA GLN A 895 -7.55 -19.60 -20.75
C GLN A 895 -7.43 -18.24 -21.48
N PRO A 896 -6.77 -17.23 -20.87
CA PRO A 896 -6.47 -15.96 -21.54
C PRO A 896 -5.56 -16.12 -22.76
N GLU A 897 -5.71 -15.27 -23.78
CA GLU A 897 -4.88 -15.28 -24.99
C GLU A 897 -3.39 -14.99 -24.70
N ASP A 898 -3.12 -14.20 -23.67
CA ASP A 898 -1.79 -13.83 -23.18
C ASP A 898 -1.16 -14.86 -22.23
N PHE A 899 -1.89 -15.93 -21.91
CA PHE A 899 -1.36 -17.06 -21.13
C PHE A 899 -0.98 -18.23 -22.03
N GLU A 900 0.20 -18.80 -21.82
CA GLU A 900 0.50 -20.13 -22.33
C GLU A 900 -0.26 -21.22 -21.55
N LYS A 901 -0.53 -22.35 -22.21
CA LYS A 901 -1.30 -23.44 -21.59
C LYS A 901 -0.59 -23.98 -20.34
N ALA A 902 0.73 -24.11 -20.41
CA ALA A 902 1.56 -24.53 -19.28
C ALA A 902 1.47 -23.52 -18.13
N ALA A 903 1.56 -22.23 -18.42
CA ALA A 903 1.43 -21.15 -17.43
C ALA A 903 0.07 -21.16 -16.72
N PHE A 904 -1.02 -21.33 -17.48
CA PHE A 904 -2.39 -21.38 -16.94
C PHE A 904 -2.58 -22.57 -16.00
N ILE A 905 -2.08 -23.75 -16.40
CA ILE A 905 -2.11 -24.96 -15.57
C ILE A 905 -1.25 -24.77 -14.32
N ALA A 906 -0.03 -24.25 -14.46
CA ALA A 906 0.88 -24.01 -13.35
C ALA A 906 0.23 -23.08 -12.31
N LEU A 907 -0.30 -21.94 -12.76
CA LEU A 907 -0.99 -20.95 -11.91
C LEU A 907 -2.18 -21.56 -11.18
N GLY A 908 -3.09 -22.22 -11.89
CA GLY A 908 -4.26 -22.86 -11.30
C GLY A 908 -3.91 -24.01 -10.34
N SER A 909 -2.72 -24.60 -10.50
CA SER A 909 -2.25 -25.69 -9.64
C SER A 909 -1.60 -25.22 -8.34
N LEU A 910 -1.08 -23.98 -8.26
CA LEU A 910 -0.33 -23.46 -7.11
C LEU A 910 -1.08 -23.65 -5.79
N ARG A 911 -2.40 -23.41 -5.81
CA ARG A 911 -3.26 -23.49 -4.63
C ARG A 911 -4.24 -24.66 -4.66
N ALA A 912 -4.03 -25.63 -5.55
CA ALA A 912 -4.94 -26.75 -5.72
C ALA A 912 -4.93 -27.71 -4.52
N PHE A 913 -3.74 -28.01 -3.99
CA PHE A 913 -3.54 -29.02 -2.93
C PHE A 913 -2.91 -28.37 -1.68
N PRO A 914 -3.33 -28.72 -0.46
CA PRO A 914 -2.72 -28.21 0.76
C PRO A 914 -1.26 -28.68 0.89
N ASN A 915 -0.41 -27.89 1.56
CA ASN A 915 1.01 -28.17 1.81
C ASN A 915 1.90 -28.39 0.57
N GLN A 916 1.44 -28.02 -0.64
CA GLN A 916 2.23 -28.11 -1.88
C GLN A 916 2.52 -26.74 -2.51
N GLN A 917 2.00 -25.66 -1.93
CA GLN A 917 2.07 -24.30 -2.45
C GLN A 917 3.52 -23.90 -2.72
N PHE A 918 4.39 -24.09 -1.73
CA PHE A 918 5.80 -23.74 -1.82
C PHE A 918 6.53 -24.54 -2.92
N ARG A 919 6.38 -25.87 -2.94
CA ARG A 919 7.01 -26.72 -3.97
C ARG A 919 6.59 -26.33 -5.38
N LYS A 920 5.30 -26.06 -5.58
CA LYS A 920 4.76 -25.67 -6.88
C LYS A 920 5.22 -24.28 -7.30
N LEU A 921 5.32 -23.34 -6.35
CA LEU A 921 5.90 -22.03 -6.61
C LEU A 921 7.37 -22.13 -6.99
N GLN A 922 8.14 -22.96 -6.28
CA GLN A 922 9.55 -23.20 -6.59
C GLN A 922 9.74 -23.84 -7.97
N TRP A 923 8.90 -24.82 -8.34
CA TRP A 923 8.92 -25.39 -9.69
C TRP A 923 8.57 -24.35 -10.76
N ALA A 924 7.55 -23.53 -10.50
CA ALA A 924 7.17 -22.47 -11.42
C ALA A 924 8.30 -21.45 -11.66
N LEU A 925 9.08 -21.12 -10.62
CA LEU A 925 10.29 -20.28 -10.71
C LEU A 925 11.41 -20.97 -11.48
N LEU A 926 11.67 -22.24 -11.20
CA LEU A 926 12.75 -23.00 -11.82
C LEU A 926 12.54 -23.17 -13.33
N ASP A 927 11.31 -23.48 -13.73
CA ASP A 927 10.91 -23.65 -15.13
C ASP A 927 10.62 -22.32 -15.83
N ASP A 928 10.61 -21.19 -15.09
CA ASP A 928 10.23 -19.86 -15.58
C ASP A 928 8.92 -19.85 -16.38
N VAL A 929 7.91 -20.56 -15.87
CA VAL A 929 6.68 -20.88 -16.60
C VAL A 929 5.58 -19.82 -16.45
N LEU A 930 5.66 -18.97 -15.42
CA LEU A 930 4.61 -18.00 -15.11
C LEU A 930 4.92 -16.61 -15.68
N PRO A 931 3.92 -15.88 -16.20
CA PRO A 931 4.08 -14.48 -16.56
C PRO A 931 4.12 -13.63 -15.27
N TRP A 932 5.29 -13.44 -14.69
CA TRP A 932 5.48 -12.82 -13.36
C TRP A 932 4.97 -11.38 -13.25
N SER A 933 4.87 -10.63 -14.36
CA SER A 933 4.31 -9.29 -14.42
C SER A 933 2.78 -9.25 -14.46
N HIS A 934 2.11 -10.40 -14.68
CA HIS A 934 0.66 -10.44 -14.86
C HIS A 934 -0.08 -10.32 -13.51
N ALA A 935 -1.06 -9.41 -13.43
CA ALA A 935 -1.79 -9.09 -12.19
C ALA A 935 -2.43 -10.31 -11.49
N CYS A 936 -3.00 -11.27 -12.24
CA CYS A 936 -3.48 -12.54 -11.66
C CYS A 936 -2.39 -13.37 -11.00
N VAL A 937 -1.20 -13.44 -11.62
CA VAL A 937 -0.07 -14.20 -11.08
C VAL A 937 0.36 -13.59 -9.77
N GLU A 938 0.54 -12.27 -9.75
CA GLU A 938 0.89 -11.50 -8.56
C GLU A 938 -0.02 -11.79 -7.37
N VAL A 939 -1.35 -11.73 -7.55
CA VAL A 939 -2.33 -11.99 -6.47
C VAL A 939 -2.28 -13.45 -6.00
N VAL A 940 -2.26 -14.42 -6.92
CA VAL A 940 -2.28 -15.85 -6.56
C VAL A 940 -0.96 -16.28 -5.92
N VAL A 941 0.17 -15.78 -6.41
CA VAL A 941 1.51 -16.06 -5.86
C VAL A 941 1.65 -15.45 -4.46
N ARG A 942 1.31 -14.17 -4.27
CA ARG A 942 1.33 -13.55 -2.94
C ARG A 942 0.44 -14.30 -1.95
N GLN A 943 -0.79 -14.64 -2.36
CA GLN A 943 -1.69 -15.41 -1.50
C GLN A 943 -1.15 -16.82 -1.20
N ALA A 944 -0.52 -17.49 -2.17
CA ALA A 944 0.10 -18.80 -1.95
C ALA A 944 1.29 -18.74 -0.98
N LEU A 945 2.07 -17.66 -1.04
CA LEU A 945 3.26 -17.48 -0.20
C LEU A 945 2.93 -16.97 1.19
N TYR A 946 2.10 -15.93 1.32
CA TYR A 946 1.87 -15.23 2.59
C TYR A 946 0.80 -15.89 3.46
N GLN A 947 -0.07 -16.73 2.90
CA GLN A 947 -1.08 -17.43 3.70
C GLN A 947 -0.45 -18.42 4.68
N ILE A 948 -0.93 -18.39 5.93
CA ILE A 948 -0.40 -19.19 7.03
C ILE A 948 -0.71 -20.68 6.85
N GLY A 949 -1.96 -21.02 6.54
CA GLY A 949 -2.35 -22.41 6.41
C GLY A 949 -2.56 -23.09 7.76
N ASP A 950 -2.87 -24.38 7.75
CA ASP A 950 -3.01 -25.13 9.01
C ASP A 950 -1.70 -25.09 9.80
N LEU A 951 -1.84 -25.07 11.13
CA LEU A 951 -0.71 -25.09 12.06
C LEU A 951 -0.52 -26.52 12.60
N THR A 952 0.71 -26.88 12.99
CA THR A 952 0.99 -28.18 13.62
C THR A 952 0.28 -28.29 14.97
N ASP A 953 -0.15 -29.51 15.32
CA ASP A 953 -0.67 -29.83 16.65
C ASP A 953 0.48 -30.23 17.61
N GLU A 954 1.52 -29.40 17.63
CA GLU A 954 2.67 -29.54 18.53
C GLU A 954 2.56 -28.52 19.68
N ALA A 955 3.32 -28.70 20.76
CA ALA A 955 3.35 -27.78 21.91
C ALA A 955 3.54 -26.32 21.48
N GLN A 956 4.43 -26.12 20.50
CA GLN A 956 4.66 -24.86 19.81
C GLN A 956 4.11 -24.98 18.38
N PRO A 957 2.94 -24.40 18.07
CA PRO A 957 2.37 -24.48 16.73
C PRO A 957 3.31 -23.89 15.65
N ARG A 958 3.58 -24.69 14.61
CA ARG A 958 4.44 -24.32 13.46
C ARG A 958 3.65 -24.30 12.17
N LEU A 959 4.17 -23.59 11.16
CA LEU A 959 3.54 -23.43 9.85
C LEU A 959 3.58 -24.74 9.07
N LEU A 960 2.44 -25.44 8.93
CA LEU A 960 2.41 -26.72 8.21
C LEU A 960 2.62 -26.52 6.70
N TRP A 961 2.02 -25.48 6.12
CA TRP A 961 2.11 -25.22 4.67
C TRP A 961 3.51 -24.83 4.19
N LYS A 962 4.35 -24.32 5.09
CA LYS A 962 5.74 -23.91 4.81
C LYS A 962 6.75 -24.92 5.35
N THR A 963 6.31 -26.11 5.71
CA THR A 963 7.19 -27.16 6.27
C THR A 963 8.36 -27.45 5.36
N ASP A 964 8.17 -27.54 4.04
CA ASP A 964 9.26 -27.84 3.10
C ASP A 964 10.28 -26.70 2.95
N MET A 965 9.87 -25.47 3.23
CA MET A 965 10.77 -24.31 3.25
C MET A 965 11.57 -24.26 4.55
N LEU A 966 10.92 -24.60 5.68
CA LEU A 966 11.44 -24.37 7.03
C LEU A 966 12.05 -25.61 7.71
N ARG A 967 11.72 -26.83 7.27
CA ARG A 967 12.32 -28.07 7.81
C ARG A 967 13.53 -28.47 6.97
N GLY A 968 14.70 -28.28 7.57
CA GLY A 968 15.99 -28.54 6.94
C GLY A 968 16.42 -27.36 6.07
N ASP A 969 17.71 -27.00 6.13
CA ASP A 969 18.21 -25.82 5.44
C ASP A 969 18.12 -25.92 3.91
N GLU A 970 17.91 -27.12 3.35
CA GLU A 970 17.96 -27.37 1.91
C GLU A 970 16.80 -26.71 1.14
N GLY A 971 15.60 -26.64 1.72
CA GLY A 971 14.42 -26.09 1.04
C GLY A 971 14.54 -24.60 0.74
N LEU A 972 14.87 -23.82 1.77
CA LEU A 972 15.12 -22.38 1.64
C LEU A 972 16.34 -22.11 0.75
N LYS A 973 17.46 -22.81 0.95
CA LYS A 973 18.66 -22.66 0.11
C LYS A 973 18.34 -22.89 -1.37
N THR A 974 17.59 -23.95 -1.69
CA THR A 974 17.22 -24.25 -3.08
C THR A 974 16.31 -23.16 -3.65
N PHE A 975 15.40 -22.60 -2.86
CA PHE A 975 14.56 -21.48 -3.28
C PHE A 975 15.38 -20.21 -3.56
N CYS A 976 16.31 -19.85 -2.67
CA CYS A 976 17.24 -18.74 -2.89
C CYS A 976 18.09 -18.94 -4.14
N SER A 977 18.66 -20.14 -4.35
CA SER A 977 19.42 -20.45 -5.58
C SER A 977 18.55 -20.36 -6.84
N THR A 978 17.28 -20.74 -6.76
CA THR A 978 16.35 -20.62 -7.89
C THR A 978 16.05 -19.16 -8.22
N LEU A 979 15.89 -18.31 -7.20
CA LEU A 979 15.73 -16.86 -7.37
C LEU A 979 16.99 -16.19 -7.91
N GLU A 980 18.18 -16.63 -7.48
CA GLU A 980 19.46 -16.16 -8.02
C GLU A 980 19.58 -16.52 -9.52
N MET A 981 19.22 -17.74 -9.90
CA MET A 981 19.14 -18.13 -11.31
C MET A 981 18.15 -17.28 -12.11
N ALA A 982 16.97 -16.98 -11.55
CA ALA A 982 15.99 -16.10 -12.18
C ALA A 982 16.52 -14.65 -12.33
N ALA A 983 17.24 -14.14 -11.33
CA ALA A 983 17.88 -12.83 -11.38
C ALA A 983 18.96 -12.75 -12.47
N VAL A 984 19.82 -13.77 -12.59
CA VAL A 984 20.83 -13.86 -13.66
C VAL A 984 20.17 -13.92 -15.05
N LYS A 985 19.07 -14.65 -15.20
CA LYS A 985 18.30 -14.66 -16.46
C LYS A 985 17.73 -13.27 -16.77
N LEU A 986 17.14 -12.60 -15.78
CA LEU A 986 16.58 -11.26 -15.95
C LEU A 986 17.63 -10.22 -16.35
N GLU A 987 18.83 -10.31 -15.78
CA GLU A 987 19.97 -9.47 -16.18
C GLU A 987 20.30 -9.64 -17.66
N GLN A 988 20.20 -10.88 -18.17
CA GLN A 988 20.41 -11.21 -19.58
C GLN A 988 19.20 -10.89 -20.48
N THR A 989 18.01 -10.64 -19.92
CA THR A 989 16.78 -10.30 -20.65
C THR A 989 16.17 -8.95 -20.21
N PRO A 990 16.75 -7.80 -20.60
CA PRO A 990 16.31 -6.47 -20.15
C PRO A 990 14.87 -6.09 -20.54
N ARG A 991 14.23 -6.84 -21.44
CA ARG A 991 12.82 -6.62 -21.84
C ARG A 991 11.82 -7.18 -20.82
N SER A 992 12.27 -7.99 -19.86
CA SER A 992 11.45 -8.63 -18.83
C SER A 992 11.47 -7.89 -17.49
N LEU A 993 11.82 -6.60 -17.48
CA LEU A 993 11.90 -5.76 -16.26
C LEU A 993 10.59 -5.72 -15.48
N GLU A 994 9.45 -5.90 -16.15
CA GLU A 994 8.13 -5.95 -15.51
C GLU A 994 7.96 -7.12 -14.53
N ASN A 995 8.81 -8.16 -14.62
CA ASN A 995 8.81 -9.30 -13.70
C ASN A 995 9.53 -8.99 -12.37
N VAL A 996 10.37 -7.95 -12.34
CA VAL A 996 11.22 -7.61 -11.20
C VAL A 996 10.44 -7.32 -9.91
N PRO A 997 9.30 -6.60 -9.91
CA PRO A 997 8.58 -6.30 -8.67
C PRO A 997 8.20 -7.55 -7.87
N LEU A 998 7.53 -8.51 -8.51
CA LEU A 998 7.10 -9.74 -7.83
C LEU A 998 8.29 -10.61 -7.45
N LEU A 999 9.28 -10.79 -8.32
CA LEU A 999 10.47 -11.59 -8.01
C LEU A 999 11.31 -10.98 -6.87
N SER A 1000 11.38 -9.66 -6.78
CA SER A 1000 12.04 -8.95 -5.66
C SER A 1000 11.28 -9.13 -4.35
N GLU A 1001 9.94 -9.18 -4.39
CA GLU A 1001 9.13 -9.52 -3.22
C GLU A 1001 9.37 -10.96 -2.75
N LEU A 1002 9.46 -11.92 -3.68
CA LEU A 1002 9.80 -13.31 -3.34
C LEU A 1002 11.18 -13.43 -2.69
N ALA A 1003 12.17 -12.70 -3.22
CA ALA A 1003 13.51 -12.62 -2.64
C ALA A 1003 13.52 -11.93 -1.28
N GLY A 1004 12.76 -10.84 -1.13
CA GLY A 1004 12.57 -10.15 0.14
C GLY A 1004 11.89 -11.02 1.20
N PHE A 1005 10.94 -11.86 0.81
CA PHE A 1005 10.34 -12.85 1.72
C PHE A 1005 11.36 -13.92 2.14
N ALA A 1006 12.16 -14.43 1.19
CA ALA A 1006 13.16 -15.45 1.47
C ALA A 1006 14.28 -14.96 2.40
N SER A 1007 14.79 -13.75 2.19
CA SER A 1007 15.89 -13.17 2.97
C SER A 1007 15.58 -12.96 4.44
N VAL A 1008 14.29 -12.95 4.82
CA VAL A 1008 13.85 -12.85 6.21
C VAL A 1008 14.03 -14.18 6.97
N TYR A 1009 14.15 -15.30 6.25
CA TYR A 1009 14.36 -16.64 6.81
C TYR A 1009 15.80 -17.15 6.72
N GLU A 1010 16.63 -16.50 5.90
CA GLU A 1010 18.10 -16.65 5.88
C GLU A 1010 18.71 -16.00 7.14
#